data_AF-A0A347ZU76-F1
#
_entry.id   AF-A0A347ZU76-F1
#
_cell.length_a   1.000
_cell.length_b   1.000
_cell.length_c   1.000
_cell.angle_alpha   90.00
_cell.angle_beta   90.00
_cell.angle_gamma   90.00
#
_symmetry.space_group_name_H-M   'P 1'
#
loop_
_entity.id
_entity.type
_entity.pdbx_description
1 polymer ?
#
loop_
_entity_poly.entity_id
_entity_poly.type
_entity_poly.pdbx_seq_one_letter_code
_entity_poly.pdbx_strand_id
1 'polypeptide(L)'
;MNKEQPYQCPSCGELLQEDFNVCPYCGEPVKITCVKCGRILAEEYNNCPYCGAKVKKKFNLPGDKNSQTDFHKSVASILTGAGAFLLNAGQIIQAIALKSFDFLKKGFRKALEWWESIDWGKSKEFFQAAGNNLAAFANKVIPPGKLKEIFKTIGGKLAVFSEKAVPWLKLIFEKSITFIKNLFLRLRDSLANILEKKLSPETAQKTALGIIASVCVLCLLTFISLVFSKSGPTQSNPLIEISPTAVSLPVVDPAEQKWLVMIYSDADDDVLEHDLYFDLNEAESAGSTDRVQIVAQLDRFAGGFSEDGDWTGTRRYFVSQDDDLKVIHSDMVADLGEVDMGSTDTLIDFATWAIQTYPADRYVLIMSDHGSGWTGGWYDDTPENPSGNFISLNRLDMALGEIIAQAGIGKFEVIGLDACLMGMLEVYNSLEPYARYAVASEEVEPAMGWAYDYFLTQLTEHPEMESAQFAQAIIDGYIQKDLRIQDSAAYQQLLTVYNLPENVEKELFSQKMSDRVTLSAVDLALLPAFNEKFNQVLLALKESDQSMVAEARSYSQAFFNIFDDGLPSPYIDLKSFLNMIAENNVSDALMNAITETETALDEMVVSEVHGSNFPGASGISIYFPVSQHYWEGGLYSQEWYPVITERFSQSSLWDDYLAYHYSGQDFGQGIPPIESRTVAPGYSEITISKPVITPGSVTANNPKINIQADINGDRIAYIYLISLYRVENRFLFYQFDYILGDDNLDVNGVVYPFYRRDDGVKHVDLDFELSATGVQSGETVAFAVIEPEAYGITPDETIYSAKGFYISAETGQKISARMYFYNYGDNEMRNIVGYFGSKEHGIAPSEITPKKGDQFQFLDTWWVRDENGNLTDSLYEGNSLTFGDKPFKQGIVSRFIYPGEFYIGIGVEDMDGNTTFSFSPLVVE
;
A
#
# COMPACT_ATOMS: atom_id res chain seq x y z
N MET A 1 -2.09 9.21 36.31
CA MET A 1 -2.20 10.66 36.05
C MET A 1 -3.48 10.91 35.25
N ASN A 2 -3.95 12.15 35.11
CA ASN A 2 -5.27 12.50 34.56
C ASN A 2 -5.56 11.84 33.20
N LYS A 3 -6.73 11.22 33.05
CA LYS A 3 -7.29 10.80 31.75
C LYS A 3 -7.64 12.05 30.95
N GLU A 4 -6.91 12.35 29.89
CA GLU A 4 -7.23 13.46 28.99
C GLU A 4 -8.29 13.04 27.96
N GLN A 5 -9.19 13.97 27.64
CA GLN A 5 -10.32 13.73 26.73
C GLN A 5 -9.88 13.88 25.27
N PRO A 6 -10.52 13.17 24.32
CA PRO A 6 -10.11 13.20 22.92
C PRO A 6 -10.27 14.60 22.30
N TYR A 7 -9.27 15.02 21.53
CA TYR A 7 -9.19 16.32 20.88
C TYR A 7 -10.14 16.37 19.68
N GLN A 8 -11.05 17.36 19.63
CA GLN A 8 -11.99 17.54 18.51
C GLN A 8 -11.57 18.70 17.62
N CYS A 9 -11.68 18.52 16.30
CA CYS A 9 -11.46 19.58 15.34
C CYS A 9 -12.39 20.76 15.64
N PRO A 10 -11.86 21.94 15.92
CA PRO A 10 -12.68 23.11 16.24
C PRO A 10 -13.50 23.64 15.05
N SER A 11 -13.17 23.21 13.83
CA SER A 11 -13.87 23.61 12.60
C SER A 11 -15.03 22.68 12.24
N CYS A 12 -14.79 21.35 12.20
CA CYS A 12 -15.80 20.37 11.80
C CYS A 12 -16.35 19.48 12.93
N GLY A 13 -15.71 19.46 14.10
CA GLY A 13 -16.14 18.67 15.27
C GLY A 13 -15.67 17.21 15.30
N GLU A 14 -14.96 16.75 14.26
CA GLU A 14 -14.43 15.38 14.19
C GLU A 14 -13.34 15.12 15.22
N LEU A 15 -13.24 13.89 15.71
CA LEU A 15 -12.18 13.48 16.63
C LEU A 15 -10.84 13.41 15.88
N LEU A 16 -9.78 13.92 16.49
CA LEU A 16 -8.45 13.99 15.92
C LEU A 16 -7.45 13.29 16.82
N GLN A 17 -6.43 12.68 16.21
CA GLN A 17 -5.24 12.24 16.93
C GLN A 17 -4.46 13.47 17.44
N GLU A 18 -3.78 13.31 18.57
CA GLU A 18 -3.17 14.42 19.31
C GLU A 18 -2.02 15.08 18.55
N ASP A 19 -1.38 14.35 17.63
CA ASP A 19 -0.23 14.73 16.82
C ASP A 19 -0.62 15.53 15.55
N PHE A 20 -1.87 15.44 15.08
CA PHE A 20 -2.34 16.11 13.86
C PHE A 20 -2.12 17.63 13.87
N ASN A 21 -1.51 18.15 12.81
CA ASN A 21 -1.28 19.59 12.59
C ASN A 21 -2.39 20.25 11.76
N VAL A 22 -3.09 19.45 10.96
CA VAL A 22 -4.21 19.82 10.10
C VAL A 22 -5.28 18.75 10.25
N CYS A 23 -6.55 19.16 10.32
CA CYS A 23 -7.65 18.20 10.35
C CYS A 23 -7.76 17.48 8.99
N PRO A 24 -7.67 16.14 8.92
CA PRO A 24 -7.74 15.41 7.66
C PRO A 24 -9.13 15.51 7.01
N TYR A 25 -10.17 15.74 7.80
CA TYR A 25 -11.55 15.80 7.32
C TYR A 25 -11.93 17.17 6.72
N CYS A 26 -11.31 18.26 7.15
CA CYS A 26 -11.70 19.61 6.68
C CYS A 26 -10.54 20.50 6.22
N GLY A 27 -9.29 20.07 6.37
CA GLY A 27 -8.10 20.81 5.94
C GLY A 27 -7.74 22.04 6.77
N GLU A 28 -8.45 22.30 7.87
CA GLU A 28 -8.12 23.43 8.75
C GLU A 28 -6.94 23.07 9.67
N PRO A 29 -5.95 23.96 9.83
CA PRO A 29 -4.87 23.77 10.80
C PRO A 29 -5.44 23.64 12.20
N VAL A 30 -5.02 22.64 12.96
CA VAL A 30 -5.52 22.40 14.31
C VAL A 30 -4.47 22.74 15.37
N LYS A 31 -3.22 23.02 14.97
CA LYS A 31 -2.13 23.47 15.84
C LYS A 31 -1.51 24.77 15.34
N ILE A 32 -1.04 25.62 16.25
CA ILE A 32 -0.44 26.92 15.92
C ILE A 32 1.04 26.72 15.57
N THR A 33 1.42 26.96 14.32
CA THR A 33 2.83 26.92 13.89
C THR A 33 3.44 28.33 13.83
N CYS A 34 4.73 28.42 14.14
CA CYS A 34 5.46 29.67 14.03
C CYS A 34 5.70 30.02 12.56
N VAL A 35 5.06 31.10 12.08
CA VAL A 35 5.23 31.61 10.70
C VAL A 35 6.67 31.97 10.29
N LYS A 36 7.61 32.02 11.24
CA LYS A 36 9.03 32.33 10.98
C LYS A 36 9.91 31.08 10.97
N CYS A 37 9.64 30.08 11.81
CA CYS A 37 10.53 28.91 11.96
C CYS A 37 9.81 27.56 11.85
N GLY A 38 8.55 27.53 11.44
CA GLY A 38 7.78 26.30 11.19
C GLY A 38 7.32 25.53 12.45
N ARG A 39 8.04 25.65 13.57
CA ARG A 39 7.77 24.88 14.80
C ARG A 39 6.36 25.11 15.37
N ILE A 40 5.77 24.03 15.86
CA ILE A 40 4.51 24.02 16.62
C ILE A 40 4.70 24.80 17.92
N LEU A 41 3.70 25.57 18.30
CA LEU A 41 3.69 26.43 19.47
C LEU A 41 2.51 26.07 20.37
N ALA A 42 2.75 26.07 21.68
CA ALA A 42 1.69 25.97 22.67
C ALA A 42 0.73 27.17 22.53
N GLU A 43 -0.56 26.92 22.73
CA GLU A 43 -1.63 27.89 22.44
C GLU A 43 -1.51 29.17 23.27
N GLU A 44 -0.90 29.09 24.46
CA GLU A 44 -0.63 30.19 25.38
C GLU A 44 0.52 31.11 24.92
N TYR A 45 1.40 30.66 24.02
CA TYR A 45 2.59 31.42 23.63
C TYR A 45 2.24 32.67 22.82
N ASN A 46 2.66 33.83 23.32
CA ASN A 46 2.51 35.12 22.64
C ASN A 46 3.72 35.46 21.75
N ASN A 47 4.86 34.85 22.04
CA ASN A 47 6.07 34.87 21.21
C ASN A 47 6.60 33.44 21.09
N CYS A 48 7.13 33.09 19.92
CA CYS A 48 7.81 31.82 19.70
C CYS A 48 9.07 31.75 20.57
N PRO A 49 9.22 30.74 21.45
CA PRO A 49 10.39 30.61 22.32
C PRO A 49 11.66 30.26 21.54
N TYR A 50 11.52 29.70 20.33
CA TYR A 50 12.64 29.24 19.50
C TYR A 50 13.26 30.34 18.64
N CYS A 51 12.47 31.33 18.17
CA CYS A 51 12.95 32.35 17.23
C CYS A 51 12.54 33.79 17.55
N GLY A 52 11.81 34.00 18.66
CA GLY A 52 11.37 35.31 19.15
C GLY A 52 10.26 35.99 18.34
N ALA A 53 9.70 35.33 17.32
CA ALA A 53 8.64 35.90 16.48
C ALA A 53 7.31 35.99 17.24
N LYS A 54 6.55 37.07 17.06
CA LYS A 54 5.18 37.18 17.60
C LYS A 54 4.25 36.15 16.97
N VAL A 55 3.50 35.45 17.80
CA VAL A 55 2.51 34.46 17.36
C VAL A 55 1.24 35.19 16.94
N LYS A 56 0.76 34.95 15.70
CA LYS A 56 -0.54 35.47 15.23
C LYS A 56 -1.62 34.42 15.53
N LYS A 57 -2.30 34.52 16.67
CA LYS A 57 -3.41 33.63 17.01
C LYS A 57 -4.62 33.92 16.12
N LYS A 58 -5.14 32.89 15.43
CA LYS A 58 -6.36 32.99 14.61
C LYS A 58 -7.28 31.80 14.91
N PHE A 59 -7.76 31.70 16.15
CA PHE A 59 -8.94 30.89 16.48
C PHE A 59 -9.83 31.69 17.43
N ASN A 60 -11.09 31.88 17.03
CA ASN A 60 -12.17 32.24 17.93
C ASN A 60 -13.08 31.02 18.00
N LEU A 61 -13.08 30.30 19.11
CA LEU A 61 -14.04 29.23 19.38
C LEU A 61 -15.06 29.62 20.45
N PRO A 62 -16.33 29.21 20.30
CA PRO A 62 -17.39 29.50 21.25
C PRO A 62 -17.45 28.40 22.32
N GLY A 63 -17.03 28.71 23.54
CA GLY A 63 -17.20 27.75 24.63
C GLY A 63 -16.39 28.02 25.88
N ASP A 64 -16.61 29.14 26.56
CA ASP A 64 -16.24 29.23 27.97
C ASP A 64 -17.39 29.83 28.79
N LYS A 65 -18.08 28.94 29.51
CA LYS A 65 -19.11 29.28 30.48
C LYS A 65 -18.44 29.67 31.80
N ASN A 66 -17.87 30.88 31.90
CA ASN A 66 -17.69 31.60 33.17
C ASN A 66 -17.12 33.03 33.04
N SER A 67 -17.61 33.83 32.09
CA SER A 67 -17.35 35.29 32.10
C SER A 67 -18.55 36.17 31.73
N GLN A 68 -19.77 35.63 31.91
CA GLN A 68 -20.98 36.45 32.04
C GLN A 68 -20.89 37.25 33.36
N THR A 69 -20.22 38.41 33.36
CA THR A 69 -20.58 39.51 34.27
C THR A 69 -20.02 40.89 33.92
N ASP A 70 -19.00 41.05 33.06
CA ASP A 70 -18.40 42.39 32.84
C ASP A 70 -18.61 43.02 31.46
N PHE A 71 -19.27 42.32 30.51
CA PHE A 71 -19.61 42.91 29.20
C PHE A 71 -20.86 43.80 29.24
N HIS A 72 -21.71 43.67 30.26
CA HIS A 72 -22.92 44.49 30.44
C HIS A 72 -22.67 45.88 31.03
N LYS A 73 -21.43 46.22 31.42
CA LYS A 73 -21.09 47.57 31.95
C LYS A 73 -20.41 48.50 30.95
N SER A 74 -19.92 48.02 29.80
CA SER A 74 -19.27 48.87 28.79
C SER A 74 -20.10 49.18 27.54
N VAL A 75 -21.24 48.49 27.34
CA VAL A 75 -22.16 48.77 26.21
C VAL A 75 -23.24 49.82 26.58
N ALA A 76 -23.37 50.16 27.86
CA ALA A 76 -24.33 51.16 28.35
C ALA A 76 -23.84 52.63 28.28
N SER A 77 -22.59 52.90 27.87
CA SER A 77 -22.07 54.29 27.77
C SER A 77 -21.85 54.80 26.33
N ILE A 78 -22.10 53.98 25.29
CA ILE A 78 -21.86 54.36 23.88
C ILE A 78 -23.16 54.53 23.07
N LEU A 79 -24.34 54.23 23.64
CA LEU A 79 -25.65 54.48 23.03
C LEU A 79 -26.47 55.56 23.76
N THR A 80 -25.83 56.69 24.06
CA THR A 80 -26.51 57.99 24.11
C THR A 80 -26.16 58.77 22.84
N GLY A 81 -27.11 58.84 21.89
CA GLY A 81 -27.10 59.85 20.85
C GLY A 81 -27.09 59.33 19.41
N ALA A 82 -28.17 58.66 18.99
CA ALA A 82 -28.88 58.94 17.73
C ALA A 82 -29.89 57.81 17.43
N GLY A 83 -30.94 57.73 18.25
CA GLY A 83 -32.19 57.12 17.83
C GLY A 83 -33.12 58.20 17.27
N ALA A 84 -33.92 57.81 16.28
CA ALA A 84 -35.08 58.49 15.69
C ALA A 84 -34.82 59.43 14.51
N PHE A 85 -34.92 58.89 13.29
CA PHE A 85 -36.00 59.26 12.35
C PHE A 85 -36.02 58.29 11.14
N LEU A 86 -36.57 57.09 11.34
CA LEU A 86 -37.18 56.34 10.24
C LEU A 86 -38.69 56.61 10.32
N LEU A 87 -39.27 57.13 9.25
CA LEU A 87 -40.61 56.77 8.77
C LEU A 87 -40.92 57.42 7.41
N ASN A 88 -41.55 56.61 6.54
CA ASN A 88 -42.25 56.91 5.28
C ASN A 88 -41.42 57.09 4.00
N ALA A 89 -41.38 56.05 3.16
CA ALA A 89 -42.44 55.79 2.17
C ALA A 89 -42.03 54.64 1.23
N GLY A 90 -42.69 53.50 1.36
CA GLY A 90 -42.70 52.45 0.35
C GLY A 90 -43.69 52.81 -0.75
N GLN A 91 -43.21 52.83 -1.99
CA GLN A 91 -43.92 52.60 -3.26
C GLN A 91 -42.96 53.04 -4.39
N ILE A 92 -42.26 52.08 -5.02
CA ILE A 92 -41.65 52.18 -6.38
C ILE A 92 -40.89 50.88 -6.75
N ILE A 93 -40.45 50.07 -5.78
CA ILE A 93 -39.57 48.92 -6.06
C ILE A 93 -40.35 47.59 -6.06
N GLN A 94 -41.37 47.49 -6.91
CA GLN A 94 -41.99 46.20 -7.24
C GLN A 94 -42.00 45.90 -8.74
N ALA A 95 -41.60 46.86 -9.59
CA ALA A 95 -41.51 46.68 -11.04
C ALA A 95 -40.08 46.43 -11.57
N ILE A 96 -39.06 46.41 -10.70
CA ILE A 96 -37.65 46.27 -11.13
C ILE A 96 -37.14 44.82 -11.01
N ALA A 97 -37.69 44.00 -10.12
CA ALA A 97 -37.09 42.71 -9.75
C ALA A 97 -37.18 41.58 -10.82
N LEU A 98 -38.13 41.63 -11.75
CA LEU A 98 -38.24 40.63 -12.83
C LEU A 98 -37.47 41.00 -14.11
N LYS A 99 -37.09 42.27 -14.29
CA LYS A 99 -36.29 42.70 -15.47
C LYS A 99 -34.79 42.49 -15.27
N SER A 100 -34.31 42.36 -14.04
CA SER A 100 -32.87 42.24 -13.72
C SER A 100 -32.30 40.86 -14.09
N PHE A 101 -33.09 39.79 -13.94
CA PHE A 101 -32.63 38.43 -14.21
C PHE A 101 -32.51 38.15 -15.72
N ASP A 102 -33.48 38.60 -16.50
CA ASP A 102 -33.42 38.55 -17.97
C ASP A 102 -32.36 39.48 -18.55
N PHE A 103 -32.09 40.62 -17.90
CA PHE A 103 -31.00 41.52 -18.28
C PHE A 103 -29.62 40.90 -18.05
N LEU A 104 -29.43 40.20 -16.92
CA LEU A 104 -28.18 39.48 -16.62
C LEU A 104 -27.99 38.27 -17.53
N LYS A 105 -29.05 37.49 -17.80
CA LYS A 105 -28.98 36.33 -18.70
C LYS A 105 -28.70 36.76 -20.16
N LYS A 106 -29.34 37.84 -20.62
CA LYS A 106 -29.04 38.44 -21.94
C LYS A 106 -27.67 39.10 -21.99
N GLY A 107 -27.22 39.72 -20.90
CA GLY A 107 -25.89 40.30 -20.77
C GLY A 107 -24.79 39.26 -20.82
N PHE A 108 -24.96 38.14 -20.11
CA PHE A 108 -24.01 37.03 -20.08
C PHE A 108 -23.96 36.30 -21.42
N ARG A 109 -25.12 36.05 -22.03
CA ARG A 109 -25.19 35.44 -23.37
C ARG A 109 -24.60 36.35 -24.45
N LYS A 110 -24.83 37.66 -24.39
CA LYS A 110 -24.19 38.62 -25.30
C LYS A 110 -22.69 38.74 -25.06
N ALA A 111 -22.22 38.60 -23.81
CA ALA A 111 -20.79 38.60 -23.51
C ALA A 111 -20.10 37.35 -24.09
N LEU A 112 -20.78 36.19 -24.05
CA LEU A 112 -20.32 34.94 -24.66
C LEU A 112 -20.32 35.02 -26.20
N GLU A 113 -21.44 35.43 -26.81
CA GLU A 113 -21.55 35.59 -28.27
C GLU A 113 -20.57 36.66 -28.80
N TRP A 114 -20.33 37.73 -28.04
CA TRP A 114 -19.32 38.74 -28.37
C TRP A 114 -17.90 38.20 -28.21
N TRP A 115 -17.62 37.41 -27.17
CA TRP A 115 -16.31 36.77 -26.94
C TRP A 115 -15.93 35.78 -28.04
N GLU A 116 -16.87 34.95 -28.46
CA GLU A 116 -16.70 34.01 -29.58
C GLU A 116 -16.49 34.74 -30.91
N SER A 117 -16.94 36.00 -31.03
CA SER A 117 -16.73 36.85 -32.21
C SER A 117 -15.40 37.61 -32.24
N ILE A 118 -14.57 37.51 -31.18
CA ILE A 118 -13.27 38.20 -31.12
C ILE A 118 -12.25 37.48 -32.00
N ASP A 119 -11.74 38.19 -33.02
CA ASP A 119 -10.56 37.77 -33.78
C ASP A 119 -9.30 38.01 -32.95
N TRP A 120 -8.86 36.94 -32.27
CA TRP A 120 -7.71 36.93 -31.38
C TRP A 120 -6.37 37.28 -32.07
N GLY A 121 -6.33 37.29 -33.41
CA GLY A 121 -5.19 37.78 -34.19
C GLY A 121 -4.95 39.29 -34.09
N LYS A 122 -5.90 40.07 -33.53
CA LYS A 122 -5.80 41.54 -33.36
C LYS A 122 -5.87 42.01 -31.90
N SER A 123 -5.50 41.15 -30.94
CA SER A 123 -5.55 41.39 -29.50
C SER A 123 -4.87 42.70 -29.04
N LYS A 124 -3.81 43.12 -29.75
CA LYS A 124 -3.08 44.37 -29.51
C LYS A 124 -3.96 45.62 -29.64
N GLU A 125 -4.78 45.69 -30.68
CA GLU A 125 -5.69 46.82 -30.94
C GLU A 125 -6.81 46.87 -29.90
N PHE A 126 -7.28 45.69 -29.45
CA PHE A 126 -8.30 45.56 -28.42
C PHE A 126 -7.87 46.12 -27.06
N PHE A 127 -6.72 45.71 -26.52
CA PHE A 127 -6.27 46.19 -25.20
C PHE A 127 -5.90 47.67 -25.21
N GLN A 128 -5.43 48.16 -26.35
CA GLN A 128 -5.14 49.58 -26.54
C GLN A 128 -6.43 50.42 -26.62
N ALA A 129 -7.47 49.93 -27.31
CA ALA A 129 -8.79 50.56 -27.35
C ALA A 129 -9.50 50.51 -25.98
N ALA A 130 -9.41 49.38 -25.26
CA ALA A 130 -9.98 49.21 -23.93
C ALA A 130 -9.33 50.16 -22.91
N GLY A 131 -7.99 50.27 -22.91
CA GLY A 131 -7.26 51.23 -22.07
C GLY A 131 -7.62 52.69 -22.38
N ASN A 132 -7.81 53.03 -23.66
CA ASN A 132 -8.24 54.37 -24.08
C ASN A 132 -9.69 54.68 -23.66
N ASN A 133 -10.60 53.71 -23.76
CA ASN A 133 -12.01 53.88 -23.35
C ASN A 133 -12.17 53.97 -21.83
N LEU A 134 -11.39 53.19 -21.07
CA LEU A 134 -11.31 53.31 -19.61
C LEU A 134 -10.75 54.67 -19.17
N ALA A 135 -9.72 55.16 -19.86
CA ALA A 135 -9.20 56.51 -19.61
C ALA A 135 -10.23 57.60 -19.93
N ALA A 136 -11.07 57.40 -20.95
CA ALA A 136 -12.17 58.31 -21.30
C ALA A 136 -13.33 58.26 -20.29
N PHE A 137 -13.65 57.08 -19.75
CA PHE A 137 -14.63 56.91 -18.68
C PHE A 137 -14.15 57.53 -17.36
N ALA A 138 -12.89 57.33 -16.99
CA ALA A 138 -12.29 57.94 -15.80
C ALA A 138 -12.34 59.47 -15.84
N ASN A 139 -12.18 60.08 -17.03
CA ASN A 139 -12.34 61.52 -17.24
C ASN A 139 -13.77 62.04 -17.00
N LYS A 140 -14.80 61.19 -17.07
CA LYS A 140 -16.19 61.59 -16.80
C LYS A 140 -16.56 61.52 -15.31
N VAL A 141 -15.76 60.84 -14.49
CA VAL A 141 -16.14 60.50 -13.10
C VAL A 141 -15.21 61.14 -12.06
N ILE A 142 -13.98 61.56 -12.41
CA ILE A 142 -12.98 62.03 -11.42
C ILE A 142 -12.16 63.24 -11.96
N PRO A 143 -11.87 64.31 -11.19
CA PRO A 143 -11.06 65.46 -11.64
C PRO A 143 -9.56 65.11 -11.85
N PRO A 144 -8.79 65.87 -12.66
CA PRO A 144 -7.74 65.27 -13.48
C PRO A 144 -6.31 65.41 -12.93
N GLY A 145 -5.45 64.45 -13.31
CA GLY A 145 -3.99 64.63 -13.30
C GLY A 145 -3.18 63.36 -13.54
N LYS A 146 -3.32 62.33 -12.70
CA LYS A 146 -2.40 61.16 -12.71
C LYS A 146 -2.96 59.85 -13.26
N LEU A 147 -4.28 59.64 -13.18
CA LEU A 147 -4.89 58.35 -13.58
C LEU A 147 -4.90 58.12 -15.10
N LYS A 148 -4.95 59.19 -15.89
CA LYS A 148 -4.99 59.11 -17.36
C LYS A 148 -3.71 58.50 -17.94
N GLU A 149 -2.54 58.89 -17.43
CA GLU A 149 -1.26 58.33 -17.87
C GLU A 149 -1.09 56.88 -17.41
N ILE A 150 -1.54 56.56 -16.20
CA ILE A 150 -1.47 55.21 -15.64
C ILE A 150 -2.27 54.22 -16.50
N PHE A 151 -3.53 54.51 -16.83
CA PHE A 151 -4.35 53.59 -17.63
C PHE A 151 -3.89 53.48 -19.08
N LYS A 152 -3.37 54.55 -19.68
CA LYS A 152 -2.80 54.50 -21.03
C LYS A 152 -1.50 53.68 -21.06
N THR A 153 -0.69 53.77 -20.00
CA THR A 153 0.54 52.99 -19.84
C THR A 153 0.25 51.51 -19.58
N ILE A 154 -0.77 51.21 -18.77
CA ILE A 154 -1.23 49.83 -18.53
C ILE A 154 -1.76 49.19 -19.83
N GLY A 155 -2.60 49.90 -20.58
CA GLY A 155 -3.10 49.42 -21.88
C GLY A 155 -1.98 49.18 -22.90
N GLY A 156 -0.96 50.04 -22.93
CA GLY A 156 0.22 49.85 -23.77
C GLY A 156 1.10 48.66 -23.36
N LYS A 157 1.26 48.41 -22.06
CA LYS A 157 2.06 47.27 -21.54
C LYS A 157 1.35 45.93 -21.72
N LEU A 158 0.04 45.88 -21.54
CA LEU A 158 -0.77 44.68 -21.79
C LEU A 158 -0.78 44.27 -23.26
N ALA A 159 -0.80 45.26 -24.17
CA ALA A 159 -0.74 45.02 -25.61
C ALA A 159 0.61 44.44 -26.09
N VAL A 160 1.69 44.64 -25.32
CA VAL A 160 3.02 44.04 -25.59
C VAL A 160 3.15 42.65 -24.96
N PHE A 161 2.53 42.43 -23.79
CA PHE A 161 2.51 41.14 -23.11
C PHE A 161 1.61 40.11 -23.84
N SER A 162 0.55 40.57 -24.53
CA SER A 162 -0.41 39.73 -25.23
C SER A 162 0.11 39.05 -26.51
N GLU A 163 1.30 39.40 -27.02
CA GLU A 163 1.87 38.71 -28.20
C GLU A 163 2.47 37.32 -27.85
N LYS A 164 2.75 37.02 -26.57
CA LYS A 164 3.39 35.75 -26.14
C LYS A 164 2.57 34.85 -25.21
N ALA A 165 1.46 35.35 -24.64
CA ALA A 165 0.70 34.65 -23.60
C ALA A 165 -0.73 34.22 -24.00
N VAL A 166 -1.07 34.28 -25.29
CA VAL A 166 -2.46 34.06 -25.79
C VAL A 166 -3.02 32.67 -25.43
N PRO A 167 -2.28 31.56 -25.56
CA PRO A 167 -2.82 30.22 -25.25
C PRO A 167 -3.07 30.04 -23.74
N TRP A 168 -2.15 30.54 -22.92
CA TRP A 168 -2.18 30.39 -21.46
C TRP A 168 -3.29 31.23 -20.81
N LEU A 169 -3.50 32.45 -21.31
CA LEU A 169 -4.61 33.30 -20.86
C LEU A 169 -5.97 32.73 -21.26
N LYS A 170 -6.07 32.07 -22.44
CA LYS A 170 -7.28 31.37 -22.87
C LYS A 170 -7.60 30.21 -21.94
N LEU A 171 -6.61 29.38 -21.60
CA LEU A 171 -6.77 28.22 -20.73
C LEU A 171 -7.18 28.61 -19.29
N ILE A 172 -6.55 29.64 -18.71
CA ILE A 172 -6.92 30.13 -17.38
C ILE A 172 -8.33 30.67 -17.36
N PHE A 173 -8.73 31.42 -18.39
CA PHE A 173 -10.06 32.02 -18.43
C PHE A 173 -11.15 30.97 -18.67
N GLU A 174 -10.90 29.95 -19.50
CA GLU A 174 -11.80 28.80 -19.70
C GLU A 174 -11.97 28.00 -18.40
N LYS A 175 -10.87 27.67 -17.70
CA LYS A 175 -10.93 26.99 -16.40
C LYS A 175 -11.64 27.83 -15.34
N SER A 176 -11.41 29.15 -15.33
CA SER A 176 -12.07 30.08 -14.40
C SER A 176 -13.57 30.21 -14.66
N ILE A 177 -14.00 30.23 -15.93
CA ILE A 177 -15.43 30.25 -16.30
C ILE A 177 -16.11 28.94 -15.89
N THR A 178 -15.48 27.78 -16.11
CA THR A 178 -16.01 26.48 -15.71
C THR A 178 -16.11 26.38 -14.18
N PHE A 179 -15.09 26.84 -13.46
CA PHE A 179 -15.11 26.92 -12.00
C PHE A 179 -16.24 27.82 -11.49
N ILE A 180 -16.40 29.03 -12.06
CA ILE A 180 -17.47 29.96 -11.68
C ILE A 180 -18.85 29.37 -12.02
N LYS A 181 -19.01 28.68 -13.16
CA LYS A 181 -20.24 28.01 -13.55
C LYS A 181 -20.62 26.91 -12.56
N ASN A 182 -19.66 26.08 -12.16
CA ASN A 182 -19.87 24.99 -11.21
C ASN A 182 -20.14 25.52 -9.80
N LEU A 183 -19.44 26.57 -9.37
CA LEU A 183 -19.69 27.26 -8.12
C LEU A 183 -21.09 27.88 -8.09
N PHE A 184 -21.56 28.46 -9.21
CA PHE A 184 -22.89 29.04 -9.31
C PHE A 184 -24.00 27.97 -9.27
N LEU A 185 -23.78 26.80 -9.87
CA LEU A 185 -24.71 25.67 -9.78
C LEU A 185 -24.77 25.09 -8.36
N ARG A 186 -23.63 24.89 -7.71
CA ARG A 186 -23.57 24.41 -6.32
C ARG A 186 -24.19 25.39 -5.33
N LEU A 187 -23.99 26.70 -5.53
CA LEU A 187 -24.62 27.74 -4.72
C LEU A 187 -26.13 27.82 -4.95
N ARG A 188 -26.61 27.62 -6.18
CA ARG A 188 -28.05 27.53 -6.48
C ARG A 188 -28.70 26.39 -5.71
N ASP A 189 -28.08 25.21 -5.72
CA ASP A 189 -28.63 24.00 -5.12
C ASP A 189 -28.55 24.05 -3.58
N SER A 190 -27.47 24.62 -3.04
CA SER A 190 -27.34 24.90 -1.60
C SER A 190 -28.33 25.98 -1.12
N LEU A 191 -28.57 27.05 -1.89
CA LEU A 191 -29.55 28.08 -1.54
C LEU A 191 -30.99 27.57 -1.66
N ALA A 192 -31.28 26.67 -2.61
CA ALA A 192 -32.58 26.01 -2.71
C ALA A 192 -32.87 25.18 -1.44
N ASN A 193 -31.88 24.46 -0.92
CA ASN A 193 -32.00 23.68 0.32
C ASN A 193 -32.11 24.55 1.58
N ILE A 194 -31.46 25.71 1.63
CA ILE A 194 -31.53 26.63 2.78
C ILE A 194 -32.86 27.41 2.81
N LEU A 195 -33.48 27.67 1.65
CA LEU A 195 -34.70 28.47 1.53
C LEU A 195 -35.99 27.74 1.95
N GLU A 196 -35.95 26.42 2.17
CA GLU A 196 -37.10 25.68 2.73
C GLU A 196 -37.25 25.84 4.26
N LYS A 197 -36.29 26.45 4.96
CA LYS A 197 -36.39 26.65 6.41
C LYS A 197 -36.08 28.10 6.83
N LYS A 198 -37.18 28.85 7.04
CA LYS A 198 -37.32 30.00 7.96
C LYS A 198 -36.61 31.33 7.65
N LEU A 199 -36.73 31.88 6.44
CA LEU A 199 -36.47 33.32 6.21
C LEU A 199 -37.55 33.95 5.32
N SER A 200 -37.92 35.20 5.58
CA SER A 200 -38.86 35.91 4.70
C SER A 200 -38.20 36.15 3.32
N PRO A 201 -38.93 36.03 2.20
CA PRO A 201 -38.37 36.10 0.84
C PRO A 201 -37.54 37.37 0.58
N GLU A 202 -37.88 38.47 1.23
CA GLU A 202 -37.23 39.77 1.06
C GLU A 202 -35.85 39.83 1.73
N THR A 203 -35.64 39.09 2.82
CA THR A 203 -34.35 39.03 3.54
C THR A 203 -33.39 38.08 2.83
N ALA A 204 -33.87 36.90 2.43
CA ALA A 204 -33.02 35.92 1.76
C ALA A 204 -32.48 36.43 0.41
N GLN A 205 -33.29 37.20 -0.34
CA GLN A 205 -32.86 37.78 -1.61
C GLN A 205 -31.79 38.87 -1.44
N LYS A 206 -31.89 39.71 -0.40
CA LYS A 206 -30.88 40.75 -0.11
C LYS A 206 -29.56 40.12 0.37
N THR A 207 -29.63 39.05 1.16
CA THR A 207 -28.44 38.32 1.63
C THR A 207 -27.73 37.60 0.49
N ALA A 208 -28.47 36.95 -0.42
CA ALA A 208 -27.89 36.28 -1.59
C ALA A 208 -27.20 37.27 -2.55
N LEU A 209 -27.83 38.42 -2.83
CA LEU A 209 -27.23 39.49 -3.65
C LEU A 209 -25.98 40.10 -2.99
N GLY A 210 -25.98 40.24 -1.67
CA GLY A 210 -24.81 40.72 -0.92
C GLY A 210 -23.64 39.74 -0.99
N ILE A 211 -23.90 38.45 -0.83
CA ILE A 211 -22.88 37.39 -0.90
C ILE A 211 -22.30 37.31 -2.32
N ILE A 212 -23.15 37.31 -3.35
CA ILE A 212 -22.70 37.26 -4.76
C ILE A 212 -21.88 38.50 -5.11
N ALA A 213 -22.31 39.70 -4.72
CA ALA A 213 -21.55 40.92 -4.96
C ALA A 213 -20.18 40.89 -4.23
N SER A 214 -20.13 40.32 -3.02
CA SER A 214 -18.91 40.22 -2.22
C SER A 214 -17.94 39.20 -2.81
N VAL A 215 -18.45 38.07 -3.31
CA VAL A 215 -17.66 37.04 -4.01
C VAL A 215 -17.15 37.59 -5.35
N CYS A 216 -17.97 38.29 -6.14
CA CYS A 216 -17.51 38.91 -7.38
C CYS A 216 -16.45 40.00 -7.14
N VAL A 217 -16.58 40.79 -6.06
CA VAL A 217 -15.57 41.78 -5.68
C VAL A 217 -14.30 41.09 -5.16
N LEU A 218 -14.41 40.01 -4.39
CA LEU A 218 -13.24 39.22 -3.96
C LEU A 218 -12.52 38.60 -5.16
N CYS A 219 -13.24 38.00 -6.11
CA CYS A 219 -12.67 37.44 -7.33
C CYS A 219 -12.02 38.51 -8.22
N LEU A 220 -12.62 39.71 -8.31
CA LEU A 220 -12.02 40.82 -9.04
C LEU A 220 -10.78 41.35 -8.33
N LEU A 221 -10.77 41.40 -7.00
CA LEU A 221 -9.63 41.84 -6.20
C LEU A 221 -8.50 40.80 -6.18
N THR A 222 -8.80 39.49 -6.19
CA THR A 222 -7.78 38.44 -6.36
C THR A 222 -7.24 38.43 -7.77
N PHE A 223 -8.08 38.63 -8.80
CA PHE A 223 -7.63 38.80 -10.19
C PHE A 223 -6.74 40.04 -10.35
N ILE A 224 -7.11 41.18 -9.76
CA ILE A 224 -6.28 42.40 -9.74
C ILE A 224 -4.99 42.14 -8.93
N SER A 225 -5.04 41.46 -7.78
CA SER A 225 -3.83 41.09 -7.02
C SER A 225 -2.91 40.13 -7.79
N LEU A 226 -3.44 39.21 -8.59
CA LEU A 226 -2.67 38.32 -9.47
C LEU A 226 -2.04 39.07 -10.66
N VAL A 227 -2.73 40.08 -11.18
CA VAL A 227 -2.24 40.93 -12.29
C VAL A 227 -1.24 42.00 -11.82
N PHE A 228 -1.34 42.46 -10.57
CA PHE A 228 -0.48 43.52 -10.00
C PHE A 228 0.52 43.04 -8.94
N SER A 229 0.47 41.77 -8.50
CA SER A 229 1.61 41.16 -7.83
C SER A 229 2.73 41.16 -8.84
N LYS A 230 3.76 41.97 -8.59
CA LYS A 230 5.03 41.86 -9.28
C LYS A 230 5.62 40.49 -8.96
N SER A 231 5.15 39.45 -9.64
CA SER A 231 6.07 38.48 -10.19
C SER A 231 6.85 39.25 -11.26
N GLY A 232 8.01 39.79 -10.83
CA GLY A 232 9.15 39.73 -11.74
C GLY A 232 9.23 38.29 -12.25
N PRO A 233 9.69 38.04 -13.49
CA PRO A 233 9.65 36.70 -14.06
C PRO A 233 10.24 35.77 -13.01
N THR A 234 9.35 34.98 -12.38
CA THR A 234 9.70 33.67 -11.94
C THR A 234 10.10 33.06 -13.27
N GLN A 235 11.41 33.16 -13.56
CA GLN A 235 12.13 31.97 -13.91
C GLN A 235 11.41 30.90 -13.10
N SER A 236 10.66 30.05 -13.81
CA SER A 236 10.67 28.66 -13.42
C SER A 236 12.04 28.46 -12.81
N ASN A 237 12.12 28.22 -11.50
CA ASN A 237 13.18 27.31 -11.11
C ASN A 237 13.07 26.25 -12.18
N PRO A 238 14.12 26.05 -13.00
CA PRO A 238 14.17 24.81 -13.72
C PRO A 238 13.71 23.80 -12.68
N LEU A 239 12.77 22.91 -13.04
CA LEU A 239 12.92 21.56 -12.51
C LEU A 239 14.43 21.38 -12.44
N ILE A 240 14.98 21.20 -11.24
CA ILE A 240 16.35 20.79 -11.19
C ILE A 240 16.26 19.46 -11.92
N GLU A 241 16.43 19.50 -13.24
CA GLU A 241 17.15 18.54 -14.00
C GLU A 241 18.49 18.57 -13.27
N ILE A 242 18.52 17.86 -12.17
CA ILE A 242 19.51 16.84 -11.98
C ILE A 242 19.32 15.96 -13.22
N SER A 243 19.82 16.44 -14.37
CA SER A 243 20.68 15.58 -15.13
C SER A 243 21.57 14.97 -14.06
N PRO A 244 21.56 13.64 -13.89
CA PRO A 244 22.60 12.99 -13.12
C PRO A 244 23.86 13.30 -13.92
N THR A 245 24.45 14.47 -13.65
CA THR A 245 25.88 14.59 -13.69
C THR A 245 26.22 13.62 -12.59
N ALA A 246 26.53 12.37 -12.99
CA ALA A 246 27.08 11.39 -12.09
C ALA A 246 28.17 12.15 -11.35
N VAL A 247 27.88 12.53 -10.11
CA VAL A 247 28.92 12.93 -9.18
C VAL A 247 29.61 11.59 -9.02
N SER A 248 30.61 11.35 -9.87
CA SER A 248 31.53 10.24 -9.67
C SER A 248 31.98 10.45 -8.24
N LEU A 249 31.65 9.51 -7.36
CA LEU A 249 32.18 9.52 -6.01
C LEU A 249 33.68 9.79 -6.12
N PRO A 250 34.29 10.53 -5.18
CA PRO A 250 35.74 10.57 -5.14
C PRO A 250 36.22 9.13 -5.25
N VAL A 251 37.01 8.82 -6.27
CA VAL A 251 37.58 7.48 -6.44
C VAL A 251 38.48 7.29 -5.23
N VAL A 252 37.94 6.63 -4.20
CA VAL A 252 38.70 6.26 -3.01
C VAL A 252 39.59 5.11 -3.43
N ASP A 253 40.85 5.16 -3.02
CA ASP A 253 41.74 4.03 -3.19
C ASP A 253 41.08 2.81 -2.49
N PRO A 254 40.83 1.68 -3.16
CA PRO A 254 40.24 0.51 -2.53
C PRO A 254 41.00 0.05 -1.28
N ALA A 255 42.29 0.40 -1.13
CA ALA A 255 43.09 0.13 0.06
C ALA A 255 42.76 1.04 1.28
N GLU A 256 42.10 2.16 1.07
CA GLU A 256 41.76 3.16 2.11
C GLU A 256 40.24 3.32 2.33
N GLN A 257 39.43 2.65 1.50
CA GLN A 257 37.96 2.69 1.51
C GLN A 257 37.38 2.29 2.87
N LYS A 258 36.41 3.07 3.35
CA LYS A 258 35.68 2.81 4.59
C LYS A 258 34.20 2.56 4.34
N TRP A 259 33.63 1.67 5.14
CA TRP A 259 32.22 1.33 5.16
C TRP A 259 31.57 1.71 6.48
N LEU A 260 30.32 2.16 6.40
CA LEU A 260 29.39 2.20 7.52
C LEU A 260 28.19 1.31 7.16
N VAL A 261 27.95 0.29 7.97
CA VAL A 261 26.74 -0.54 7.92
C VAL A 261 25.83 -0.13 9.07
N MET A 262 24.59 0.22 8.75
CA MET A 262 23.55 0.63 9.69
C MET A 262 22.46 -0.44 9.69
N ILE A 263 22.21 -1.05 10.85
CA ILE A 263 21.16 -2.04 11.06
C ILE A 263 20.03 -1.37 11.85
N TYR A 264 18.84 -1.30 11.28
CA TYR A 264 17.64 -0.75 11.90
C TYR A 264 16.65 -1.89 12.11
N SER A 265 16.57 -2.41 13.33
CA SER A 265 15.79 -3.60 13.68
C SER A 265 14.64 -3.21 14.60
N ASP A 266 13.43 -3.31 14.08
CA ASP A 266 12.19 -3.11 14.84
C ASP A 266 11.76 -4.46 15.41
N ALA A 267 12.19 -4.74 16.63
CA ALA A 267 11.92 -5.99 17.33
C ALA A 267 10.88 -5.79 18.46
N ASP A 268 10.10 -4.71 18.39
CA ASP A 268 8.93 -4.47 19.26
C ASP A 268 7.73 -5.33 18.80
N ASP A 269 7.99 -6.63 18.60
CA ASP A 269 7.06 -7.64 18.12
C ASP A 269 7.20 -8.95 18.91
N ASP A 270 6.09 -9.56 19.36
CA ASP A 270 6.12 -10.74 20.23
C ASP A 270 6.55 -12.05 19.53
N VAL A 271 6.63 -12.04 18.20
CA VAL A 271 7.03 -13.17 17.35
C VAL A 271 8.48 -13.03 16.89
N LEU A 272 8.87 -11.85 16.41
CA LEU A 272 10.18 -11.58 15.81
C LEU A 272 11.26 -11.12 16.81
N GLU A 273 10.90 -10.72 18.04
CA GLU A 273 11.86 -10.13 18.98
C GLU A 273 13.13 -10.99 19.16
N HIS A 274 12.95 -12.29 19.39
CA HIS A 274 14.09 -13.20 19.61
C HIS A 274 14.96 -13.32 18.36
N ASP A 275 14.34 -13.34 17.19
CA ASP A 275 15.05 -13.54 15.95
C ASP A 275 15.88 -12.30 15.59
N LEU A 276 15.29 -11.11 15.61
CA LEU A 276 16.01 -9.86 15.34
C LEU A 276 17.09 -9.56 16.40
N TYR A 277 16.86 -9.97 17.66
CA TYR A 277 17.88 -9.93 18.70
C TYR A 277 19.07 -10.86 18.35
N PHE A 278 18.79 -12.05 17.85
CA PHE A 278 19.83 -13.01 17.48
C PHE A 278 20.65 -12.51 16.30
N ASP A 279 20.04 -11.87 15.30
CA ASP A 279 20.73 -11.28 14.15
C ASP A 279 21.78 -10.24 14.57
N LEU A 280 21.53 -9.50 15.65
CA LEU A 280 22.54 -8.61 16.22
C LEU A 280 23.72 -9.36 16.84
N ASN A 281 23.50 -10.51 17.51
CA ASN A 281 24.62 -11.36 17.96
C ASN A 281 25.38 -11.99 16.78
N GLU A 282 24.71 -12.29 15.66
CA GLU A 282 25.40 -12.71 14.44
C GLU A 282 26.27 -11.58 13.87
N ALA A 283 25.78 -10.35 13.90
CA ALA A 283 26.59 -9.19 13.51
C ALA A 283 27.79 -8.96 14.43
N GLU A 284 27.70 -9.31 15.72
CA GLU A 284 28.83 -9.30 16.67
C GLU A 284 29.91 -10.33 16.32
N SER A 285 29.55 -11.48 15.73
CA SER A 285 30.54 -12.46 15.25
C SER A 285 31.53 -11.84 14.25
N ALA A 286 31.05 -10.97 13.35
CA ALA A 286 31.89 -10.21 12.43
C ALA A 286 32.53 -8.98 13.10
N GLY A 287 31.73 -8.15 13.78
CA GLY A 287 32.14 -6.96 14.50
C GLY A 287 32.75 -5.82 13.67
N SER A 288 32.83 -4.62 14.27
CA SER A 288 33.46 -3.46 13.61
C SER A 288 34.99 -3.55 13.55
N THR A 289 35.56 -2.96 12.49
CA THR A 289 37.01 -2.81 12.25
C THR A 289 37.39 -1.34 11.97
N ASP A 290 38.69 -1.06 11.79
CA ASP A 290 39.16 0.29 11.43
C ASP A 290 38.62 0.80 10.07
N ARG A 291 38.19 -0.11 9.19
CA ARG A 291 37.69 0.20 7.83
C ARG A 291 36.21 -0.13 7.64
N VAL A 292 35.57 -0.85 8.55
CA VAL A 292 34.16 -1.23 8.47
C VAL A 292 33.54 -0.97 9.83
N GLN A 293 32.71 0.06 9.93
CA GLN A 293 31.98 0.38 11.15
C GLN A 293 30.57 -0.19 11.03
N ILE A 294 30.11 -0.89 12.05
CA ILE A 294 28.76 -1.47 12.11
C ILE A 294 28.05 -0.86 13.33
N VAL A 295 26.86 -0.33 13.10
CA VAL A 295 26.01 0.23 14.15
C VAL A 295 24.59 -0.31 14.03
N ALA A 296 23.95 -0.51 15.16
CA ALA A 296 22.57 -1.00 15.21
C ALA A 296 21.68 -0.08 16.05
N GLN A 297 20.42 0.04 15.66
CA GLN A 297 19.33 0.46 16.53
C GLN A 297 18.36 -0.72 16.63
N LEU A 298 18.15 -1.22 17.85
CA LEU A 298 17.29 -2.35 18.15
C LEU A 298 16.22 -1.90 19.15
N ASP A 299 14.96 -2.07 18.80
CA ASP A 299 13.82 -1.85 19.68
C ASP A 299 13.25 -3.17 20.17
N ARG A 300 13.15 -3.40 21.49
CA ARG A 300 12.74 -4.72 22.01
C ARG A 300 11.37 -4.69 22.66
N PHE A 301 10.59 -5.71 22.30
CA PHE A 301 9.25 -5.96 22.82
C PHE A 301 9.19 -6.20 24.33
N ALA A 302 8.09 -5.76 24.95
CA ALA A 302 7.75 -6.11 26.32
C ALA A 302 7.06 -7.48 26.42
N GLY A 303 7.77 -8.55 26.06
CA GLY A 303 7.25 -9.91 25.97
C GLY A 303 8.21 -10.79 25.19
N GLY A 304 7.74 -11.73 24.35
CA GLY A 304 8.50 -12.38 23.26
C GLY A 304 9.74 -13.23 23.64
N PHE A 305 10.73 -12.61 24.29
CA PHE A 305 12.04 -13.13 24.63
C PHE A 305 12.58 -12.57 25.97
N SER A 306 12.77 -13.43 26.97
CA SER A 306 13.18 -12.98 28.33
C SER A 306 14.68 -13.11 28.67
N GLU A 307 15.53 -13.53 27.72
CA GLU A 307 16.97 -13.66 28.01
C GLU A 307 17.69 -12.30 27.97
N ASP A 308 18.99 -12.30 28.29
CA ASP A 308 19.84 -11.11 28.40
C ASP A 308 19.25 -9.96 29.26
N GLY A 309 18.66 -10.33 30.40
CA GLY A 309 18.17 -9.36 31.37
C GLY A 309 16.82 -8.73 31.04
N ASP A 310 16.12 -9.21 30.00
CA ASP A 310 14.70 -8.91 29.72
C ASP A 310 14.43 -7.40 29.68
N TRP A 311 15.26 -6.68 28.91
CA TRP A 311 15.13 -5.24 28.74
C TRP A 311 14.21 -4.92 27.57
N THR A 312 13.52 -3.78 27.67
CA THR A 312 12.54 -3.31 26.68
C THR A 312 12.88 -1.91 26.17
N GLY A 313 12.23 -1.49 25.10
CA GLY A 313 12.43 -0.21 24.42
C GLY A 313 13.68 -0.19 23.56
N THR A 314 14.11 0.99 23.13
CA THR A 314 15.07 1.12 22.02
C THR A 314 16.47 1.50 22.46
N ARG A 315 17.47 0.81 21.90
CA ARG A 315 18.89 1.04 22.16
C ARG A 315 19.70 1.17 20.87
N ARG A 316 20.79 1.94 20.95
CA ARG A 316 21.81 2.02 19.89
C ARG A 316 23.10 1.34 20.34
N TYR A 317 23.69 0.58 19.43
CA TYR A 317 24.92 -0.16 19.64
C TYR A 317 25.98 0.23 18.63
N PHE A 318 27.23 0.33 19.08
CA PHE A 318 28.40 0.19 18.23
C PHE A 318 28.84 -1.27 18.28
N VAL A 319 28.68 -1.98 17.15
CA VAL A 319 28.78 -3.43 17.13
C VAL A 319 30.23 -3.85 17.24
N SER A 320 30.57 -4.51 18.35
CA SER A 320 31.94 -4.96 18.65
C SER A 320 32.07 -6.46 18.38
N GLN A 321 33.28 -6.92 18.09
CA GLN A 321 33.48 -8.34 17.79
C GLN A 321 33.46 -9.19 19.07
N ASP A 322 32.63 -10.23 19.08
CA ASP A 322 32.71 -11.35 20.02
C ASP A 322 32.08 -12.63 19.43
N ASP A 323 32.13 -13.74 20.16
CA ASP A 323 31.66 -15.06 19.68
C ASP A 323 30.45 -15.59 20.49
N ASP A 324 29.78 -14.75 21.29
CA ASP A 324 28.69 -15.14 22.20
C ASP A 324 27.30 -14.92 21.56
N LEU A 325 26.76 -15.96 20.94
CA LEU A 325 25.44 -15.93 20.27
C LEU A 325 24.22 -15.85 21.21
N LYS A 326 24.37 -15.35 22.44
CA LYS A 326 23.31 -15.32 23.46
C LYS A 326 23.13 -13.97 24.12
N VAL A 327 24.18 -13.17 24.17
CA VAL A 327 24.23 -11.94 24.96
C VAL A 327 24.91 -10.88 24.11
N ILE A 328 24.24 -9.75 23.92
CA ILE A 328 24.82 -8.60 23.23
C ILE A 328 25.92 -8.00 24.12
N HIS A 329 27.19 -8.11 23.70
CA HIS A 329 28.33 -7.50 24.41
C HIS A 329 28.76 -6.15 23.82
N SER A 330 28.15 -5.74 22.71
CA SER A 330 28.42 -4.50 22.01
C SER A 330 28.25 -3.26 22.89
N ASP A 331 29.03 -2.23 22.56
CA ASP A 331 28.99 -0.97 23.29
C ASP A 331 27.64 -0.28 23.06
N MET A 332 26.77 -0.29 24.08
CA MET A 332 25.55 0.50 24.09
C MET A 332 25.90 1.99 24.12
N VAL A 333 25.75 2.66 22.98
CA VAL A 333 26.10 4.08 22.81
C VAL A 333 24.95 5.03 23.17
N ALA A 334 23.71 4.55 23.12
CA ALA A 334 22.55 5.27 23.60
C ALA A 334 21.44 4.31 24.06
N ASP A 335 20.73 4.71 25.11
CA ASP A 335 19.46 4.14 25.54
C ASP A 335 18.40 5.23 25.28
N LEU A 336 17.51 4.97 24.33
CA LEU A 336 16.50 5.92 23.88
C LEU A 336 15.18 5.77 24.66
N GLY A 337 15.03 4.67 25.42
CA GLY A 337 13.72 4.18 25.86
C GLY A 337 12.83 3.83 24.66
N GLU A 338 11.53 3.72 24.89
CA GLU A 338 10.56 3.51 23.80
C GLU A 338 10.60 4.65 22.77
N VAL A 339 10.79 4.31 21.50
CA VAL A 339 10.54 5.22 20.39
C VAL A 339 9.69 4.54 19.33
N ASP A 340 8.91 5.34 18.61
CA ASP A 340 8.06 4.84 17.54
C ASP A 340 8.91 4.41 16.33
N MET A 341 9.14 3.12 16.14
CA MET A 341 9.98 2.59 15.06
C MET A 341 9.27 2.61 13.69
N GLY A 342 7.93 2.62 13.70
CA GLY A 342 7.07 2.91 12.56
C GLY A 342 7.03 4.39 12.14
N SER A 343 7.76 5.27 12.84
CA SER A 343 7.90 6.68 12.48
C SER A 343 9.10 6.95 11.58
N THR A 344 8.85 7.67 10.48
CA THR A 344 9.92 8.20 9.62
C THR A 344 10.93 9.08 10.35
N ASP A 345 10.52 9.77 11.42
CA ASP A 345 11.43 10.64 12.18
C ASP A 345 12.49 9.83 12.92
N THR A 346 12.14 8.62 13.39
CA THR A 346 13.05 7.70 14.08
C THR A 346 14.10 7.16 13.13
N LEU A 347 13.68 6.72 11.93
CA LEU A 347 14.60 6.30 10.86
C LEU A 347 15.55 7.43 10.42
N ILE A 348 15.01 8.64 10.20
CA ILE A 348 15.81 9.81 9.82
C ILE A 348 16.85 10.13 10.90
N ASP A 349 16.45 10.12 12.18
CA ASP A 349 17.36 10.40 13.30
C ASP A 349 18.48 9.36 13.37
N PHE A 350 18.15 8.06 13.30
CA PHE A 350 19.14 6.99 13.37
C PHE A 350 20.17 7.09 12.24
N ALA A 351 19.71 7.09 10.99
CA ALA A 351 20.63 7.09 9.84
C ALA A 351 21.48 8.37 9.79
N THR A 352 20.87 9.53 10.08
CA THR A 352 21.61 10.81 10.10
C THR A 352 22.65 10.84 11.23
N TRP A 353 22.28 10.37 12.43
CA TRP A 353 23.22 10.25 13.55
C TRP A 353 24.37 9.31 13.23
N ALA A 354 24.09 8.14 12.67
CA ALA A 354 25.08 7.13 12.34
C ALA A 354 26.09 7.67 11.32
N ILE A 355 25.61 8.25 10.21
CA ILE A 355 26.47 8.82 9.16
C ILE A 355 27.34 9.97 9.68
N GLN A 356 26.78 10.83 10.53
CA GLN A 356 27.53 11.97 11.08
C GLN A 356 28.56 11.54 12.14
N THR A 357 28.27 10.49 12.89
CA THR A 357 29.13 9.99 13.97
C THR A 357 30.25 9.09 13.44
N TYR A 358 29.94 8.28 12.42
CA TYR A 358 30.84 7.28 11.82
C TYR A 358 31.00 7.53 10.31
N PRO A 359 31.61 8.66 9.89
CA PRO A 359 31.72 8.98 8.48
C PRO A 359 32.55 7.94 7.72
N ALA A 360 32.03 7.51 6.58
CA ALA A 360 32.60 6.50 5.70
C ALA A 360 32.55 6.94 4.23
N ASP A 361 33.09 6.12 3.33
CA ASP A 361 33.01 6.34 1.89
C ASP A 361 31.78 5.63 1.29
N ARG A 362 31.38 4.53 1.92
CA ARG A 362 30.27 3.67 1.50
C ARG A 362 29.31 3.44 2.66
N TYR A 363 28.03 3.59 2.38
CA TYR A 363 26.96 3.56 3.39
C TYR A 363 25.97 2.48 3.03
N VAL A 364 25.70 1.58 3.97
CA VAL A 364 24.70 0.51 3.85
C VAL A 364 23.65 0.74 4.92
N LEU A 365 22.37 0.66 4.54
CA LEU A 365 21.24 0.66 5.45
C LEU A 365 20.50 -0.66 5.29
N ILE A 366 20.39 -1.43 6.37
CA ILE A 366 19.57 -2.65 6.44
C ILE A 366 18.42 -2.36 7.40
N MET A 367 17.20 -2.60 6.96
CA MET A 367 15.99 -2.41 7.75
C MET A 367 15.29 -3.75 7.91
N SER A 368 15.11 -4.19 9.16
CA SER A 368 14.55 -5.50 9.50
C SER A 368 13.28 -5.36 10.31
N ASP A 369 12.19 -5.94 9.80
CA ASP A 369 10.89 -6.15 10.46
C ASP A 369 9.94 -6.88 9.47
N HIS A 370 8.64 -6.93 9.77
CA HIS A 370 7.60 -7.20 8.80
C HIS A 370 7.59 -6.22 7.61
N GLY A 371 7.21 -6.77 6.45
CA GLY A 371 6.99 -6.02 5.22
C GLY A 371 5.66 -6.38 4.57
N SER A 372 5.11 -5.44 3.80
CA SER A 372 3.84 -5.60 3.07
C SER A 372 3.98 -5.22 1.59
N GLY A 373 5.22 -5.12 1.10
CA GLY A 373 5.54 -4.71 -0.26
C GLY A 373 5.21 -3.24 -0.52
N TRP A 374 4.47 -2.95 -1.59
CA TRP A 374 4.23 -1.57 -2.02
C TRP A 374 3.46 -0.71 -1.01
N THR A 375 2.77 -1.32 -0.04
CA THR A 375 2.05 -0.56 1.00
C THR A 375 2.97 -0.01 2.08
N GLY A 376 4.12 -0.64 2.34
CA GLY A 376 5.06 -0.28 3.42
C GLY A 376 5.45 -1.47 4.30
N GLY A 377 5.97 -1.16 5.49
CA GLY A 377 6.44 -2.13 6.50
C GLY A 377 6.84 -1.45 7.82
N TRP A 378 7.61 -2.15 8.66
CA TRP A 378 8.18 -1.67 9.93
C TRP A 378 7.09 -1.22 10.91
N TYR A 379 6.36 -2.21 11.43
CA TYR A 379 5.19 -2.06 12.28
C TYR A 379 5.59 -2.06 13.76
N ASP A 380 5.29 -0.96 14.44
CA ASP A 380 5.48 -0.82 15.88
C ASP A 380 4.17 -1.19 16.61
N ASP A 381 3.91 -2.50 16.71
CA ASP A 381 2.69 -3.07 17.29
C ASP A 381 2.85 -3.35 18.80
N THR A 382 2.52 -2.39 19.65
CA THR A 382 2.50 -2.62 21.12
C THR A 382 1.17 -3.22 21.62
N PRO A 383 1.13 -3.91 22.78
CA PRO A 383 -0.13 -4.33 23.41
C PRO A 383 -1.10 -3.16 23.67
N GLU A 384 -0.55 -1.95 23.88
CA GLU A 384 -1.28 -0.70 24.03
C GLU A 384 -1.75 -0.07 22.70
N ASN A 385 -1.05 -0.34 21.59
CA ASN A 385 -1.38 0.09 20.23
C ASN A 385 -1.32 -1.09 19.22
N PRO A 386 -2.26 -2.05 19.29
CA PRO A 386 -2.25 -3.28 18.48
C PRO A 386 -2.62 -3.07 16.99
N SER A 387 -2.46 -1.86 16.47
CA SER A 387 -2.59 -1.54 15.05
C SER A 387 -1.40 -0.75 14.52
N GLY A 388 -0.42 -0.49 15.40
CA GLY A 388 0.89 0.09 15.16
C GLY A 388 0.94 1.40 14.41
N ASN A 389 2.11 2.03 14.46
CA ASN A 389 2.51 2.93 13.37
C ASN A 389 3.35 2.11 12.40
N PHE A 390 3.38 2.53 11.13
CA PHE A 390 4.15 1.87 10.10
C PHE A 390 4.68 2.90 9.10
N ILE A 391 5.72 2.52 8.36
CA ILE A 391 6.31 3.36 7.32
C ILE A 391 5.73 2.93 5.97
N SER A 392 4.77 3.71 5.46
CA SER A 392 4.27 3.56 4.10
C SER A 392 5.33 3.89 3.04
N LEU A 393 5.25 3.29 1.85
CA LEU A 393 6.31 3.41 0.83
C LEU A 393 6.60 4.86 0.42
N ASN A 394 5.58 5.69 0.23
CA ASN A 394 5.75 7.12 -0.07
C ASN A 394 6.44 7.89 1.08
N ARG A 395 6.23 7.48 2.34
CA ARG A 395 6.89 8.08 3.51
C ARG A 395 8.33 7.60 3.63
N LEU A 396 8.63 6.36 3.27
CA LEU A 396 9.99 5.85 3.15
C LEU A 396 10.79 6.64 2.10
N ASP A 397 10.22 6.86 0.90
CA ASP A 397 10.82 7.70 -0.15
C ASP A 397 11.19 9.10 0.39
N MET A 398 10.25 9.76 1.07
CA MET A 398 10.49 11.07 1.69
C MET A 398 11.60 11.02 2.75
N ALA A 399 11.60 10.00 3.62
CA ALA A 399 12.57 9.84 4.69
C ALA A 399 13.98 9.62 4.14
N LEU A 400 14.14 8.76 3.13
CA LEU A 400 15.43 8.53 2.48
C LEU A 400 15.96 9.81 1.82
N GLY A 401 15.11 10.57 1.13
CA GLY A 401 15.48 11.86 0.57
C GLY A 401 15.93 12.88 1.64
N GLU A 402 15.28 12.87 2.80
CA GLU A 402 15.67 13.70 3.94
C GLU A 402 17.00 13.26 4.55
N ILE A 403 17.23 11.96 4.73
CA ILE A 403 18.51 11.41 5.22
C ILE A 403 19.66 11.82 4.31
N ILE A 404 19.54 11.60 3.00
CA ILE A 404 20.57 11.99 2.02
C ILE A 404 20.87 13.49 2.14
N ALA A 405 19.83 14.34 2.24
CA ALA A 405 19.97 15.78 2.35
C ALA A 405 20.60 16.25 3.68
N GLN A 406 20.22 15.64 4.81
CA GLN A 406 20.73 16.00 6.13
C GLN A 406 22.15 15.47 6.37
N ALA A 407 22.43 14.25 5.95
CA ALA A 407 23.73 13.61 6.10
C ALA A 407 24.76 14.12 5.07
N GLY A 408 24.29 14.64 3.93
CA GLY A 408 25.14 15.20 2.88
C GLY A 408 25.90 14.14 2.07
N ILE A 409 25.33 12.93 1.97
CA ILE A 409 25.87 11.84 1.15
C ILE A 409 25.22 11.85 -0.25
N GLY A 410 25.73 11.02 -1.17
CA GLY A 410 25.19 10.94 -2.53
C GLY A 410 24.03 9.94 -2.63
N LYS A 411 24.35 8.67 -2.44
CA LYS A 411 23.43 7.53 -2.34
C LYS A 411 24.00 6.56 -1.31
N PHE A 412 23.15 5.74 -0.71
CA PHE A 412 23.55 4.49 -0.11
C PHE A 412 24.14 3.58 -1.19
N GLU A 413 25.12 2.78 -0.83
CA GLU A 413 25.64 1.74 -1.71
C GLU A 413 24.65 0.57 -1.77
N VAL A 414 24.11 0.15 -0.64
CA VAL A 414 23.05 -0.87 -0.55
C VAL A 414 21.97 -0.39 0.43
N ILE A 415 20.71 -0.54 0.04
CA ILE A 415 19.59 -0.62 0.98
C ILE A 415 19.09 -2.06 1.00
N GLY A 416 19.22 -2.72 2.15
CA GLY A 416 18.66 -4.05 2.38
C GLY A 416 17.32 -3.94 3.11
N LEU A 417 16.32 -4.63 2.61
CA LEU A 417 15.01 -4.75 3.23
C LEU A 417 14.85 -6.22 3.64
N ASP A 418 15.26 -6.52 4.86
CA ASP A 418 15.13 -7.83 5.51
C ASP A 418 13.71 -7.91 6.09
N ALA A 419 12.77 -7.97 5.15
CA ALA A 419 11.34 -7.76 5.36
C ALA A 419 10.54 -8.37 4.21
N CYS A 420 9.39 -8.93 4.56
CA CYS A 420 8.54 -9.69 3.66
C CYS A 420 8.06 -8.86 2.45
N LEU A 421 8.05 -9.48 1.26
CA LEU A 421 7.39 -8.97 0.05
C LEU A 421 7.94 -7.66 -0.51
N MET A 422 9.11 -7.21 -0.07
CA MET A 422 9.68 -5.93 -0.48
C MET A 422 10.34 -5.94 -1.87
N GLY A 423 10.52 -7.13 -2.48
CA GLY A 423 11.04 -7.36 -3.82
C GLY A 423 10.04 -7.00 -4.92
N MET A 424 9.55 -5.76 -4.92
CA MET A 424 8.58 -5.26 -5.89
C MET A 424 9.15 -4.13 -6.73
N LEU A 425 8.71 -4.04 -7.98
CA LEU A 425 9.09 -2.96 -8.89
C LEU A 425 8.72 -1.57 -8.34
N GLU A 426 7.59 -1.46 -7.63
CA GLU A 426 7.13 -0.28 -6.91
C GLU A 426 8.14 0.19 -5.85
N VAL A 427 8.64 -0.76 -5.06
CA VAL A 427 9.59 -0.52 -3.98
C VAL A 427 10.93 -0.08 -4.56
N TYR A 428 11.47 -0.83 -5.52
CA TYR A 428 12.75 -0.48 -6.15
C TYR A 428 12.73 0.91 -6.80
N ASN A 429 11.61 1.32 -7.40
CA ASN A 429 11.47 2.68 -7.93
C ASN A 429 11.56 3.75 -6.82
N SER A 430 11.01 3.48 -5.65
CA SER A 430 11.08 4.37 -4.48
C SER A 430 12.48 4.48 -3.88
N LEU A 431 13.30 3.44 -4.02
CA LEU A 431 14.68 3.39 -3.54
C LEU A 431 15.71 3.95 -4.54
N GLU A 432 15.45 3.85 -5.85
CA GLU A 432 16.42 4.22 -6.90
C GLU A 432 17.12 5.55 -6.68
N PRO A 433 16.45 6.66 -6.30
CA PRO A 433 17.12 7.94 -6.15
C PRO A 433 18.16 7.97 -5.03
N TYR A 434 18.07 7.03 -4.08
CA TYR A 434 18.82 7.06 -2.83
C TYR A 434 19.78 5.90 -2.66
N ALA A 435 19.69 4.84 -3.47
CA ALA A 435 20.56 3.67 -3.39
C ALA A 435 21.13 3.26 -4.75
N ARG A 436 22.27 2.54 -4.74
CA ARG A 436 22.82 1.89 -5.94
C ARG A 436 22.28 0.49 -6.12
N TYR A 437 22.31 -0.31 -5.06
CA TYR A 437 21.73 -1.64 -5.04
C TYR A 437 20.65 -1.72 -3.98
N ALA A 438 19.64 -2.55 -4.24
CA ALA A 438 18.67 -2.98 -3.23
C ALA A 438 18.74 -4.49 -3.06
N VAL A 439 18.47 -4.97 -1.85
CA VAL A 439 18.27 -6.40 -1.57
C VAL A 439 16.92 -6.59 -0.91
N ALA A 440 16.07 -7.44 -1.48
CA ALA A 440 14.72 -7.69 -0.99
C ALA A 440 14.15 -9.03 -1.51
N SER A 441 13.12 -9.55 -0.81
CA SER A 441 12.40 -10.78 -1.14
C SER A 441 11.06 -10.51 -1.82
N GLU A 442 10.72 -11.26 -2.87
CA GLU A 442 9.38 -11.24 -3.50
C GLU A 442 8.32 -11.92 -2.63
N GLU A 443 8.75 -12.81 -1.73
CA GLU A 443 7.93 -13.63 -0.84
C GLU A 443 8.13 -13.25 0.64
N VAL A 444 7.28 -13.80 1.52
CA VAL A 444 7.51 -13.86 2.97
C VAL A 444 8.86 -14.50 3.29
N GLU A 445 9.64 -13.87 4.15
CA GLU A 445 10.95 -14.37 4.60
C GLU A 445 10.80 -15.24 5.86
N PRO A 446 11.68 -16.23 6.08
CA PRO A 446 11.72 -16.95 7.35
C PRO A 446 12.10 -16.02 8.49
N ALA A 447 11.53 -16.26 9.68
CA ALA A 447 11.79 -15.44 10.88
C ALA A 447 13.28 -15.33 11.23
N MET A 448 14.10 -16.32 10.84
CA MET A 448 15.56 -16.32 10.99
C MET A 448 16.27 -15.13 10.33
N GLY A 449 15.67 -14.51 9.30
CA GLY A 449 16.28 -13.40 8.59
C GLY A 449 17.46 -13.80 7.69
N TRP A 450 18.43 -12.89 7.57
CA TRP A 450 19.62 -13.04 6.72
C TRP A 450 20.82 -13.57 7.51
N ALA A 451 21.79 -14.18 6.82
CA ALA A 451 23.02 -14.66 7.45
C ALA A 451 24.00 -13.51 7.76
N TYR A 452 23.74 -12.71 8.81
CA TYR A 452 24.45 -11.47 9.13
C TYR A 452 25.95 -11.67 9.30
N ASP A 453 26.36 -12.70 10.03
CA ASP A 453 27.77 -13.08 10.19
C ASP A 453 28.48 -13.25 8.84
N TYR A 454 27.85 -13.96 7.90
CA TYR A 454 28.50 -14.36 6.66
C TYR A 454 28.89 -13.15 5.82
N PHE A 455 27.92 -12.31 5.45
CA PHE A 455 28.18 -11.19 4.55
C PHE A 455 28.94 -10.05 5.25
N LEU A 456 28.76 -9.86 6.56
CA LEU A 456 29.54 -8.89 7.33
C LEU A 456 30.99 -9.35 7.47
N THR A 457 31.25 -10.65 7.70
CA THR A 457 32.60 -11.21 7.71
C THR A 457 33.28 -11.07 6.35
N GLN A 458 32.56 -11.34 5.25
CA GLN A 458 33.10 -11.08 3.91
C GLN A 458 33.52 -9.61 3.75
N LEU A 459 32.74 -8.66 4.27
CA LEU A 459 33.05 -7.24 4.19
C LEU A 459 34.22 -6.83 5.10
N THR A 460 34.29 -7.33 6.33
CA THR A 460 35.34 -6.97 7.29
C THR A 460 36.69 -7.58 6.91
N GLU A 461 36.71 -8.77 6.31
CA GLU A 461 37.92 -9.40 5.77
C GLU A 461 38.36 -8.79 4.42
N HIS A 462 37.41 -8.28 3.63
CA HIS A 462 37.64 -7.70 2.30
C HIS A 462 37.01 -6.31 2.14
N PRO A 463 37.44 -5.29 2.92
CA PRO A 463 36.84 -3.95 2.89
C PRO A 463 37.04 -3.21 1.55
N GLU A 464 37.94 -3.70 0.70
CA GLU A 464 38.11 -3.26 -0.69
C GLU A 464 37.00 -3.73 -1.65
N MET A 465 36.09 -4.61 -1.23
CA MET A 465 35.05 -5.17 -2.09
C MET A 465 34.17 -4.08 -2.72
N GLU A 466 33.63 -4.36 -3.90
CA GLU A 466 32.67 -3.49 -4.57
C GLU A 466 31.26 -3.75 -4.05
N SER A 467 30.39 -2.73 -4.14
CA SER A 467 29.02 -2.80 -3.60
C SER A 467 28.16 -3.90 -4.22
N ALA A 468 28.34 -4.21 -5.50
CA ALA A 468 27.67 -5.35 -6.14
C ALA A 468 28.08 -6.69 -5.50
N GLN A 469 29.36 -6.83 -5.14
CA GLN A 469 29.86 -8.04 -4.48
C GLN A 469 29.32 -8.15 -3.06
N PHE A 470 29.16 -7.02 -2.36
CA PHE A 470 28.55 -7.01 -1.03
C PHE A 470 27.07 -7.40 -1.11
N ALA A 471 26.30 -6.81 -2.05
CA ALA A 471 24.91 -7.18 -2.27
C ALA A 471 24.76 -8.67 -2.66
N GLN A 472 25.65 -9.18 -3.52
CA GLN A 472 25.67 -10.60 -3.87
C GLN A 472 26.02 -11.50 -2.67
N ALA A 473 26.92 -11.08 -1.78
CA ALA A 473 27.29 -11.87 -0.60
C ALA A 473 26.09 -12.10 0.35
N ILE A 474 25.14 -11.16 0.39
CA ILE A 474 23.88 -11.34 1.14
C ILE A 474 23.07 -12.51 0.54
N ILE A 475 22.95 -12.56 -0.80
CA ILE A 475 22.24 -13.63 -1.52
C ILE A 475 22.96 -14.98 -1.35
N ASP A 476 24.29 -15.00 -1.53
CA ASP A 476 25.11 -16.21 -1.45
C ASP A 476 25.05 -16.87 -0.04
N GLY A 477 24.82 -16.07 1.00
CA GLY A 477 24.72 -16.52 2.38
C GLY A 477 23.34 -17.03 2.79
N TYR A 478 22.29 -16.61 2.09
CA TYR A 478 20.91 -16.68 2.56
C TYR A 478 20.48 -18.11 2.93
N ILE A 479 20.04 -18.28 4.19
CA ILE A 479 19.71 -19.55 4.87
C ILE A 479 20.91 -20.50 5.05
N GLN A 480 21.69 -20.75 4.01
CA GLN A 480 22.66 -21.84 4.00
C GLN A 480 23.93 -21.54 4.79
N LYS A 481 24.23 -20.26 5.06
CA LYS A 481 25.41 -19.80 5.81
C LYS A 481 25.09 -19.16 7.15
N ASP A 482 23.82 -19.08 7.51
CA ASP A 482 23.32 -18.53 8.76
C ASP A 482 23.94 -19.23 9.99
N LEU A 483 24.39 -18.47 11.01
CA LEU A 483 25.07 -19.05 12.16
C LEU A 483 24.12 -19.87 13.04
N ARG A 484 22.81 -19.59 13.04
CA ARG A 484 21.83 -20.47 13.70
C ARG A 484 21.88 -21.87 13.12
N ILE A 485 22.23 -22.00 11.86
CA ILE A 485 22.43 -23.30 11.21
C ILE A 485 23.87 -23.76 11.33
N GLN A 486 24.88 -22.90 11.15
CA GLN A 486 26.29 -23.32 11.11
C GLN A 486 26.86 -23.66 12.50
N ASP A 487 26.48 -22.94 13.56
CA ASP A 487 26.91 -23.26 14.91
C ASP A 487 26.20 -24.52 15.44
N SER A 488 26.89 -25.33 16.25
CA SER A 488 26.30 -26.59 16.74
C SER A 488 25.36 -26.40 17.91
N ALA A 489 25.59 -25.41 18.77
CA ALA A 489 24.72 -25.15 19.92
C ALA A 489 23.47 -24.37 19.48
N ALA A 490 23.64 -23.34 18.65
CA ALA A 490 22.55 -22.58 18.07
C ALA A 490 21.63 -23.48 17.24
N TYR A 491 22.19 -24.37 16.41
CA TYR A 491 21.37 -25.29 15.61
C TYR A 491 20.55 -26.26 16.46
N GLN A 492 21.05 -26.70 17.62
CA GLN A 492 20.25 -27.54 18.52
C GLN A 492 19.11 -26.74 19.18
N GLN A 493 19.33 -25.46 19.47
CA GLN A 493 18.25 -24.56 19.91
C GLN A 493 17.24 -24.33 18.79
N LEU A 494 17.70 -24.10 17.57
CA LEU A 494 16.86 -23.94 16.38
C LEU A 494 15.97 -25.17 16.14
N LEU A 495 16.54 -26.38 16.19
CA LEU A 495 15.75 -27.62 16.08
C LEU A 495 14.70 -27.73 17.18
N THR A 496 15.00 -27.27 18.40
CA THR A 496 14.04 -27.25 19.51
C THR A 496 12.90 -26.27 19.25
N VAL A 497 13.24 -25.07 18.75
CA VAL A 497 12.32 -24.00 18.41
C VAL A 497 11.38 -24.42 17.27
N TYR A 498 11.89 -25.06 16.23
CA TYR A 498 11.09 -25.65 15.12
C TYR A 498 10.45 -27.00 15.47
N ASN A 499 10.64 -27.48 16.69
CA ASN A 499 10.09 -28.75 17.17
C ASN A 499 10.46 -29.96 16.29
N LEU A 500 11.71 -29.99 15.85
CA LEU A 500 12.29 -31.02 15.00
C LEU A 500 13.17 -31.98 15.81
N PRO A 501 13.34 -33.24 15.36
CA PRO A 501 14.25 -34.18 16.01
C PRO A 501 15.70 -33.64 16.06
N GLU A 502 16.38 -33.84 17.18
CA GLU A 502 17.79 -33.39 17.41
C GLU A 502 18.79 -33.91 16.35
N ASN A 503 18.42 -34.95 15.61
CA ASN A 503 19.25 -35.62 14.61
C ASN A 503 18.97 -35.20 13.15
N VAL A 504 18.19 -34.14 12.92
CA VAL A 504 18.00 -33.58 11.58
C VAL A 504 19.33 -32.99 11.08
N GLU A 505 19.80 -33.46 9.92
CA GLU A 505 21.03 -32.96 9.30
C GLU A 505 20.85 -31.50 8.85
N LYS A 506 21.89 -30.67 9.04
CA LYS A 506 21.88 -29.23 8.73
C LYS A 506 21.55 -28.99 7.26
N GLU A 507 22.14 -29.78 6.37
CA GLU A 507 21.93 -29.69 4.93
C GLU A 507 20.46 -29.96 4.55
N LEU A 508 19.83 -30.94 5.20
CA LEU A 508 18.42 -31.24 4.98
C LEU A 508 17.51 -30.13 5.54
N PHE A 509 17.86 -29.56 6.70
CA PHE A 509 17.14 -28.44 7.28
C PHE A 509 17.22 -27.21 6.37
N SER A 510 18.43 -26.80 5.98
CA SER A 510 18.66 -25.67 5.07
C SER A 510 17.92 -25.88 3.75
N GLN A 511 18.01 -27.07 3.14
CA GLN A 511 17.30 -27.36 1.89
C GLN A 511 15.79 -27.16 2.04
N LYS A 512 15.20 -27.69 3.12
CA LYS A 512 13.75 -27.58 3.37
C LYS A 512 13.31 -26.15 3.67
N MET A 513 14.11 -25.36 4.38
CA MET A 513 13.84 -23.94 4.59
C MET A 513 13.93 -23.18 3.27
N SER A 514 14.97 -23.44 2.47
CA SER A 514 15.17 -22.80 1.19
C SER A 514 14.11 -23.12 0.14
N ASP A 515 13.25 -24.15 0.31
CA ASP A 515 12.20 -24.49 -0.66
C ASP A 515 11.14 -23.39 -0.84
N ARG A 516 11.04 -22.43 0.09
CA ARG A 516 10.01 -21.37 0.09
C ARG A 516 10.52 -19.97 0.31
N VAL A 517 11.77 -19.71 -0.03
CA VAL A 517 12.33 -18.36 0.11
C VAL A 517 12.56 -17.75 -1.26
N THR A 518 12.60 -16.43 -1.31
CA THR A 518 13.14 -15.68 -2.44
C THR A 518 14.06 -14.60 -1.88
N LEU A 519 15.13 -14.26 -2.58
CA LEU A 519 15.90 -13.06 -2.27
C LEU A 519 16.65 -12.62 -3.51
N SER A 520 16.69 -11.32 -3.78
CA SER A 520 17.42 -10.80 -4.93
C SER A 520 18.18 -9.52 -4.62
N ALA A 521 19.32 -9.34 -5.27
CA ALA A 521 20.09 -8.11 -5.30
C ALA A 521 19.90 -7.44 -6.66
N VAL A 522 19.49 -6.17 -6.67
CA VAL A 522 19.08 -5.43 -7.87
C VAL A 522 19.91 -4.16 -8.05
N ASP A 523 20.48 -3.93 -9.23
CA ASP A 523 21.19 -2.70 -9.61
C ASP A 523 20.18 -1.61 -10.03
N LEU A 524 19.90 -0.69 -9.13
CA LEU A 524 18.91 0.36 -9.34
C LEU A 524 19.34 1.38 -10.40
N ALA A 525 20.63 1.44 -10.78
CA ALA A 525 21.08 2.34 -11.84
C ALA A 525 20.51 1.96 -13.21
N LEU A 526 20.10 0.71 -13.41
CA LEU A 526 19.50 0.21 -14.65
C LEU A 526 17.98 0.37 -14.68
N LEU A 527 17.34 0.66 -13.53
CA LEU A 527 15.90 0.73 -13.39
C LEU A 527 15.21 1.78 -14.30
N PRO A 528 15.75 2.99 -14.52
CA PRO A 528 15.14 3.93 -15.46
C PRO A 528 15.08 3.41 -16.90
N ALA A 529 16.12 2.71 -17.36
CA ALA A 529 16.14 2.12 -18.70
C ALA A 529 15.21 0.90 -18.80
N PHE A 530 15.11 0.13 -17.72
CA PHE A 530 14.13 -0.95 -17.59
C PHE A 530 12.69 -0.42 -17.71
N ASN A 531 12.33 0.62 -16.95
CA ASN A 531 10.98 1.20 -16.98
C ASN A 531 10.59 1.69 -18.38
N GLU A 532 11.52 2.29 -19.14
CA GLU A 532 11.24 2.71 -20.52
C GLU A 532 10.91 1.52 -21.45
N LYS A 533 11.55 0.37 -21.26
CA LYS A 533 11.28 -0.88 -22.00
C LYS A 533 9.96 -1.50 -21.56
N PHE A 534 9.73 -1.56 -20.25
CA PHE A 534 8.45 -2.02 -19.71
C PHE A 534 7.28 -1.15 -20.21
N ASN A 535 7.45 0.17 -20.30
CA ASN A 535 6.47 1.06 -20.90
C ASN A 535 6.16 0.72 -22.38
N GLN A 536 7.13 0.19 -23.15
CA GLN A 536 6.84 -0.32 -24.51
C GLN A 536 5.97 -1.57 -24.48
N VAL A 537 6.14 -2.45 -23.49
CA VAL A 537 5.25 -3.60 -23.27
C VAL A 537 3.84 -3.10 -22.98
N LEU A 538 3.66 -2.14 -22.07
CA LEU A 538 2.34 -1.61 -21.68
C LEU A 538 1.62 -0.94 -22.87
N LEU A 539 2.35 -0.19 -23.69
CA LEU A 539 1.81 0.41 -24.92
C LEU A 539 1.38 -0.66 -25.94
N ALA A 540 2.11 -1.76 -26.06
CA ALA A 540 1.76 -2.87 -26.95
C ALA A 540 0.62 -3.76 -26.40
N LEU A 541 0.58 -3.97 -25.08
CA LEU A 541 -0.49 -4.71 -24.40
C LEU A 541 -1.83 -4.00 -24.51
N LYS A 542 -1.84 -2.66 -24.48
CA LYS A 542 -3.04 -1.86 -24.71
C LYS A 542 -3.74 -2.20 -26.04
N GLU A 543 -2.99 -2.57 -27.08
CA GLU A 543 -3.52 -2.94 -28.40
C GLU A 543 -3.81 -4.46 -28.53
N SER A 544 -3.67 -5.21 -27.43
CA SER A 544 -3.85 -6.66 -27.37
C SER A 544 -5.18 -7.04 -26.72
N ASP A 545 -5.56 -8.31 -26.85
CA ASP A 545 -6.75 -8.84 -26.18
C ASP A 545 -6.55 -8.84 -24.66
N GLN A 546 -7.36 -8.06 -23.94
CA GLN A 546 -7.24 -7.96 -22.49
C GLN A 546 -7.66 -9.24 -21.76
N SER A 547 -8.43 -10.13 -22.39
CA SER A 547 -8.80 -11.41 -21.78
C SER A 547 -7.61 -12.38 -21.70
N MET A 548 -6.75 -12.37 -22.71
CA MET A 548 -5.45 -13.06 -22.71
C MET A 548 -4.53 -12.52 -21.61
N VAL A 549 -4.56 -11.21 -21.35
CA VAL A 549 -3.80 -10.59 -20.24
C VAL A 549 -4.30 -11.08 -18.88
N ALA A 550 -5.63 -11.16 -18.70
CA ALA A 550 -6.22 -11.67 -17.46
C ALA A 550 -5.89 -13.17 -17.25
N GLU A 551 -5.85 -13.96 -18.32
CA GLU A 551 -5.37 -15.34 -18.28
C GLU A 551 -3.91 -15.42 -17.83
N ALA A 552 -3.01 -14.64 -18.45
CA ALA A 552 -1.61 -14.59 -18.04
C ALA A 552 -1.45 -14.19 -16.57
N ARG A 553 -2.19 -13.17 -16.10
CA ARG A 553 -2.22 -12.76 -14.68
C ARG A 553 -2.70 -13.87 -13.75
N SER A 554 -3.65 -14.70 -14.18
CA SER A 554 -4.23 -15.76 -13.34
C SER A 554 -3.26 -16.91 -13.12
N TYR A 555 -2.34 -17.15 -14.06
CA TYR A 555 -1.39 -18.26 -14.00
C TYR A 555 0.06 -17.87 -13.74
N SER A 556 0.37 -16.57 -13.67
CA SER A 556 1.71 -16.11 -13.29
C SER A 556 2.06 -16.61 -11.88
N GLN A 557 3.36 -16.83 -11.63
CA GLN A 557 3.86 -17.10 -10.29
C GLN A 557 3.37 -16.00 -9.36
N ALA A 558 2.60 -16.38 -8.33
CA ALA A 558 2.11 -15.47 -7.32
C ALA A 558 2.84 -15.69 -6.01
N PHE A 559 2.89 -14.63 -5.21
CA PHE A 559 3.43 -14.61 -3.85
C PHE A 559 2.32 -14.39 -2.84
N PHE A 560 2.66 -14.37 -1.55
CA PHE A 560 1.67 -14.28 -0.48
C PHE A 560 0.68 -13.11 -0.63
N ASN A 561 -0.62 -13.41 -0.46
CA ASN A 561 -1.68 -12.40 -0.47
C ASN A 561 -1.82 -11.78 0.93
N ILE A 562 -1.33 -10.56 1.10
CA ILE A 562 -1.42 -9.85 2.39
C ILE A 562 -2.86 -9.49 2.79
N PHE A 563 -3.81 -9.58 1.88
CA PHE A 563 -5.11 -8.99 2.08
C PHE A 563 -6.17 -9.92 2.67
N ASP A 564 -5.88 -11.22 2.72
CA ASP A 564 -6.67 -12.29 3.36
C ASP A 564 -8.19 -12.11 3.17
N ASP A 565 -8.62 -12.08 1.90
CA ASP A 565 -10.02 -11.89 1.48
C ASP A 565 -10.55 -13.01 0.59
N GLY A 566 -9.75 -14.06 0.36
CA GLY A 566 -10.12 -15.19 -0.48
C GLY A 566 -10.06 -14.89 -1.98
N LEU A 567 -9.51 -13.75 -2.38
CA LEU A 567 -9.25 -13.43 -3.79
C LEU A 567 -7.84 -13.88 -4.20
N PRO A 568 -7.61 -14.10 -5.51
CA PRO A 568 -6.28 -14.41 -6.04
C PRO A 568 -5.26 -13.35 -5.60
N SER A 569 -4.06 -13.81 -5.22
CA SER A 569 -2.99 -12.90 -4.80
C SER A 569 -2.70 -11.87 -5.88
N PRO A 570 -2.60 -10.58 -5.54
CA PRO A 570 -2.29 -9.54 -6.50
C PRO A 570 -0.78 -9.30 -6.66
N TYR A 571 0.07 -10.04 -5.95
CA TYR A 571 1.53 -9.96 -6.08
C TYR A 571 1.99 -11.08 -6.99
N ILE A 572 2.41 -10.72 -8.19
CA ILE A 572 2.86 -11.68 -9.21
C ILE A 572 4.27 -11.35 -9.67
N ASP A 573 5.04 -12.38 -10.00
CA ASP A 573 6.37 -12.23 -10.60
C ASP A 573 6.24 -11.58 -11.99
N LEU A 574 7.04 -10.53 -12.22
CA LEU A 574 6.96 -9.74 -13.43
C LEU A 574 7.43 -10.53 -14.66
N LYS A 575 8.51 -11.30 -14.55
CA LYS A 575 9.04 -12.09 -15.67
C LYS A 575 8.12 -13.27 -16.00
N SER A 576 7.55 -13.94 -15.01
CA SER A 576 6.55 -14.99 -15.14
C SER A 576 5.34 -14.45 -15.91
N PHE A 577 4.83 -13.27 -15.54
CA PHE A 577 3.75 -12.62 -16.27
C PHE A 577 4.09 -12.36 -17.75
N LEU A 578 5.27 -11.82 -18.04
CA LEU A 578 5.71 -11.59 -19.42
C LEU A 578 5.84 -12.90 -20.22
N ASN A 579 6.38 -13.95 -19.61
CA ASN A 579 6.45 -15.27 -20.24
C ASN A 579 5.06 -15.85 -20.54
N MET A 580 4.11 -15.73 -19.62
CA MET A 580 2.73 -16.19 -19.83
C MET A 580 2.06 -15.45 -20.99
N ILE A 581 2.33 -14.15 -21.15
CA ILE A 581 1.88 -13.39 -22.33
C ILE A 581 2.54 -13.92 -23.61
N ALA A 582 3.84 -14.22 -23.57
CA ALA A 582 4.61 -14.66 -24.74
C ALA A 582 4.18 -16.03 -25.28
N GLU A 583 3.60 -16.90 -24.46
CA GLU A 583 3.02 -18.19 -24.89
C GLU A 583 1.76 -18.05 -25.74
N ASN A 584 1.14 -16.86 -25.74
CA ASN A 584 -0.01 -16.57 -26.56
C ASN A 584 0.38 -16.13 -27.98
N ASN A 585 -0.59 -16.15 -28.90
CA ASN A 585 -0.37 -15.65 -30.26
C ASN A 585 -0.36 -14.11 -30.30
N VAL A 586 0.75 -13.52 -29.87
CA VAL A 586 0.97 -12.06 -29.77
C VAL A 586 1.58 -11.47 -31.05
N SER A 587 1.56 -10.13 -31.15
CA SER A 587 2.20 -9.43 -32.27
C SER A 587 3.73 -9.43 -32.14
N ASP A 588 4.45 -9.35 -33.27
CA ASP A 588 5.91 -9.20 -33.28
C ASP A 588 6.38 -8.00 -32.44
N ALA A 589 5.61 -6.91 -32.41
CA ALA A 589 5.93 -5.72 -31.63
C ALA A 589 5.87 -6.00 -30.12
N LEU A 590 4.83 -6.69 -29.66
CA LEU A 590 4.69 -7.09 -28.26
C LEU A 590 5.76 -8.10 -27.87
N MET A 591 6.01 -9.12 -28.69
CA MET A 591 7.05 -10.12 -28.43
C MET A 591 8.44 -9.48 -28.32
N ASN A 592 8.80 -8.56 -29.22
CA ASN A 592 10.08 -7.85 -29.13
C ASN A 592 10.17 -6.98 -27.87
N ALA A 593 9.09 -6.27 -27.50
CA ALA A 593 9.06 -5.47 -26.28
C ALA A 593 9.22 -6.33 -25.01
N ILE A 594 8.59 -7.52 -24.99
CA ILE A 594 8.74 -8.50 -23.91
C ILE A 594 10.20 -8.94 -23.82
N THR A 595 10.80 -9.45 -24.91
CA THR A 595 12.19 -9.92 -24.92
C THR A 595 13.18 -8.82 -24.50
N GLU A 596 12.97 -7.59 -24.95
CA GLU A 596 13.81 -6.46 -24.55
C GLU A 596 13.68 -6.10 -23.07
N THR A 597 12.48 -6.25 -22.49
CA THR A 597 12.21 -5.99 -21.07
C THR A 597 12.78 -7.10 -20.20
N GLU A 598 12.60 -8.36 -20.59
CA GLU A 598 13.21 -9.51 -19.89
C GLU A 598 14.73 -9.43 -19.88
N THR A 599 15.34 -9.07 -21.01
CA THR A 599 16.80 -8.86 -21.07
C THR A 599 17.24 -7.76 -20.10
N ALA A 600 16.50 -6.67 -20.01
CA ALA A 600 16.81 -5.57 -19.08
C ALA A 600 16.59 -5.96 -17.61
N LEU A 601 15.60 -6.82 -17.32
CA LEU A 601 15.40 -7.40 -15.99
C LEU A 601 16.60 -8.27 -15.61
N ASP A 602 17.01 -9.17 -16.50
CA ASP A 602 18.15 -10.08 -16.28
C ASP A 602 19.48 -9.34 -16.12
N GLU A 603 19.64 -8.18 -16.76
CA GLU A 603 20.81 -7.30 -16.55
C GLU A 603 20.76 -6.54 -15.21
N MET A 604 19.56 -6.27 -14.70
CA MET A 604 19.32 -5.49 -13.48
C MET A 604 19.41 -6.35 -12.22
N VAL A 605 19.00 -7.62 -12.29
CA VAL A 605 19.14 -8.57 -11.18
C VAL A 605 20.59 -9.07 -11.14
N VAL A 606 21.34 -8.65 -10.13
CA VAL A 606 22.76 -8.99 -9.94
C VAL A 606 22.91 -10.44 -9.51
N SER A 607 22.04 -10.88 -8.61
CA SER A 607 21.98 -12.25 -8.09
C SER A 607 20.62 -12.48 -7.48
N GLU A 608 20.08 -13.68 -7.65
CA GLU A 608 18.82 -14.12 -7.06
C GLU A 608 18.93 -15.54 -6.52
N VAL A 609 18.10 -15.85 -5.54
CA VAL A 609 17.84 -17.20 -5.08
C VAL A 609 16.34 -17.37 -4.87
N HIS A 610 15.79 -18.50 -5.30
CA HIS A 610 14.42 -18.87 -5.00
C HIS A 610 14.30 -20.36 -4.68
N GLY A 611 13.29 -20.67 -3.89
CA GLY A 611 12.96 -22.04 -3.52
C GLY A 611 12.24 -22.82 -4.60
N SER A 612 12.28 -24.14 -4.49
CA SER A 612 11.66 -25.06 -5.45
C SER A 612 10.14 -24.90 -5.59
N ASN A 613 9.48 -24.25 -4.63
CA ASN A 613 8.04 -23.96 -4.66
C ASN A 613 7.70 -22.62 -5.33
N PHE A 614 8.71 -21.84 -5.74
CA PHE A 614 8.56 -20.61 -6.50
C PHE A 614 9.33 -20.68 -7.82
N PRO A 615 9.07 -21.69 -8.68
CA PRO A 615 9.87 -21.92 -9.87
C PRO A 615 9.80 -20.78 -10.90
N GLY A 616 8.77 -19.93 -10.83
CA GLY A 616 8.63 -18.76 -11.68
C GLY A 616 9.18 -17.47 -11.09
N ALA A 617 9.80 -17.48 -9.91
CA ALA A 617 10.38 -16.29 -9.28
C ALA A 617 11.65 -15.82 -10.01
N SER A 618 11.77 -14.51 -10.18
CA SER A 618 12.82 -13.85 -10.95
C SER A 618 13.51 -12.70 -10.20
N GLY A 619 13.10 -12.46 -8.95
CA GLY A 619 13.63 -11.41 -8.07
C GLY A 619 12.80 -10.13 -8.05
N ILE A 620 11.82 -9.96 -8.95
CA ILE A 620 11.01 -8.74 -9.04
C ILE A 620 9.55 -9.05 -9.32
N SER A 621 8.71 -8.78 -8.32
CA SER A 621 7.26 -8.85 -8.42
C SER A 621 6.63 -7.48 -8.75
N ILE A 622 5.33 -7.49 -9.07
CA ILE A 622 4.52 -6.30 -9.33
C ILE A 622 3.09 -6.48 -8.79
N TYR A 623 2.44 -5.39 -8.40
CA TYR A 623 1.02 -5.39 -8.03
C TYR A 623 0.12 -5.44 -9.28
N PHE A 624 -0.53 -6.59 -9.50
CA PHE A 624 -1.59 -6.78 -10.50
C PHE A 624 -2.86 -7.38 -9.84
N PRO A 625 -3.80 -6.52 -9.39
CA PRO A 625 -5.02 -6.97 -8.72
C PRO A 625 -5.97 -7.78 -9.60
N VAL A 626 -7.03 -8.33 -9.02
CA VAL A 626 -8.25 -8.66 -9.76
C VAL A 626 -9.19 -7.44 -9.78
N SER A 627 -10.23 -7.44 -10.63
CA SER A 627 -11.09 -6.27 -10.74
C SER A 627 -11.79 -5.90 -9.43
N GLN A 628 -12.08 -6.88 -8.58
CA GLN A 628 -12.66 -6.62 -7.27
C GLN A 628 -11.72 -5.76 -6.42
N HIS A 629 -10.46 -6.15 -6.22
CA HIS A 629 -9.47 -5.34 -5.49
C HIS A 629 -9.28 -3.95 -6.10
N TYR A 630 -9.23 -3.86 -7.44
CA TYR A 630 -9.00 -2.60 -8.12
C TYR A 630 -10.13 -1.57 -7.88
N TRP A 631 -11.38 -2.03 -7.86
CA TRP A 631 -12.58 -1.18 -7.74
C TRP A 631 -13.13 -1.05 -6.32
N GLU A 632 -12.87 -2.03 -5.45
CA GLU A 632 -13.33 -2.01 -4.07
C GLU A 632 -12.55 -0.97 -3.27
N GLY A 633 -13.25 -0.13 -2.52
CA GLY A 633 -12.62 0.95 -1.77
C GLY A 633 -11.67 0.42 -0.70
N GLY A 634 -10.59 1.15 -0.44
CA GLY A 634 -9.55 0.76 0.52
C GLY A 634 -8.16 0.88 -0.08
N LEU A 635 -7.16 0.37 0.64
CA LEU A 635 -5.74 0.52 0.31
C LEU A 635 -5.40 0.04 -1.11
N TYR A 636 -5.95 -1.09 -1.51
CA TYR A 636 -5.93 -1.76 -2.83
C TYR A 636 -6.35 -0.91 -4.03
N SER A 637 -7.21 0.07 -3.77
CA SER A 637 -8.00 0.64 -4.84
C SER A 637 -7.14 1.48 -5.76
N GLN A 638 -7.67 1.65 -6.97
CA GLN A 638 -7.17 2.59 -7.97
C GLN A 638 -7.00 4.04 -7.46
N GLU A 639 -7.64 4.42 -6.33
CA GLU A 639 -7.46 5.73 -5.71
C GLU A 639 -6.18 5.84 -4.89
N TRP A 640 -5.78 4.77 -4.21
CA TRP A 640 -4.71 4.79 -3.21
C TRP A 640 -3.39 4.28 -3.76
N TYR A 641 -3.42 3.28 -4.66
CA TYR A 641 -2.21 2.73 -5.26
C TYR A 641 -1.27 3.82 -5.82
N PRO A 642 -1.69 4.71 -6.75
CA PRO A 642 -0.79 5.73 -7.30
C PRO A 642 -0.39 6.84 -6.31
N VAL A 643 -1.03 6.93 -5.14
CA VAL A 643 -0.66 7.87 -4.07
C VAL A 643 0.48 7.30 -3.23
N ILE A 644 0.42 6.00 -2.93
CA ILE A 644 1.44 5.31 -2.13
C ILE A 644 2.66 4.99 -2.98
N THR A 645 2.46 4.68 -4.27
CA THR A 645 3.51 4.35 -5.23
C THR A 645 3.83 5.52 -6.16
N GLU A 646 3.62 6.78 -5.71
CA GLU A 646 3.69 8.01 -6.53
C GLU A 646 4.90 8.04 -7.48
N ARG A 647 6.09 7.67 -7.00
CA ARG A 647 7.30 7.66 -7.83
C ARG A 647 7.23 6.66 -8.97
N PHE A 648 6.71 5.46 -8.71
CA PHE A 648 6.54 4.43 -9.72
C PHE A 648 5.47 4.81 -10.76
N SER A 649 4.35 5.41 -10.33
CA SER A 649 3.33 5.94 -11.24
C SER A 649 3.86 7.11 -12.09
N GLN A 650 4.91 7.82 -11.63
CA GLN A 650 5.58 8.86 -12.42
C GLN A 650 6.65 8.32 -13.37
N SER A 651 7.24 7.15 -13.08
CA SER A 651 8.32 6.55 -13.87
C SER A 651 7.85 5.46 -14.83
N SER A 652 6.62 4.97 -14.67
CA SER A 652 6.01 3.93 -15.50
C SER A 652 4.63 4.34 -16.02
N LEU A 653 4.08 3.54 -16.94
CA LEU A 653 2.68 3.65 -17.41
C LEU A 653 1.79 2.58 -16.73
N TRP A 654 2.20 2.00 -15.61
CA TRP A 654 1.52 0.85 -15.03
C TRP A 654 0.13 1.20 -14.47
N ASP A 655 0.00 2.30 -13.74
CA ASP A 655 -1.29 2.77 -13.22
C ASP A 655 -2.24 3.18 -14.34
N ASP A 656 -1.72 3.84 -15.38
CA ASP A 656 -2.43 4.13 -16.63
C ASP A 656 -2.89 2.84 -17.33
N TYR A 657 -2.05 1.79 -17.33
CA TYR A 657 -2.38 0.49 -17.90
C TYR A 657 -3.45 -0.23 -17.09
N LEU A 658 -3.38 -0.25 -15.76
CA LEU A 658 -4.43 -0.81 -14.90
C LEU A 658 -5.76 -0.07 -15.13
N ALA A 659 -5.74 1.27 -15.25
CA ALA A 659 -6.92 2.06 -15.59
C ALA A 659 -7.51 1.67 -16.95
N TYR A 660 -6.66 1.48 -17.96
CA TYR A 660 -7.10 0.97 -19.26
C TYR A 660 -7.69 -0.44 -19.16
N HIS A 661 -7.01 -1.36 -18.48
CA HIS A 661 -7.39 -2.77 -18.38
C HIS A 661 -8.79 -2.94 -17.76
N TYR A 662 -9.12 -2.17 -16.71
CA TYR A 662 -10.39 -2.32 -16.01
C TYR A 662 -11.51 -1.37 -16.43
N SER A 663 -11.22 -0.26 -17.12
CA SER A 663 -12.22 0.75 -17.50
C SER A 663 -12.22 1.15 -18.98
N GLY A 664 -11.22 0.72 -19.75
CA GLY A 664 -10.99 1.18 -21.12
C GLY A 664 -10.56 2.65 -21.23
N GLN A 665 -10.26 3.31 -20.12
CA GLN A 665 -9.77 4.68 -20.10
C GLN A 665 -8.38 4.77 -20.76
N ASP A 666 -8.19 5.73 -21.66
CA ASP A 666 -6.89 5.93 -22.32
C ASP A 666 -5.85 6.49 -21.34
N PHE A 667 -4.56 6.30 -21.64
CA PHE A 667 -3.44 6.71 -20.80
C PHE A 667 -3.39 8.24 -20.63
N GLY A 668 -2.84 8.70 -19.50
CA GLY A 668 -2.68 10.11 -19.18
C GLY A 668 -3.99 10.82 -18.80
N GLN A 669 -5.06 10.06 -18.50
CA GLN A 669 -6.34 10.60 -18.04
C GLN A 669 -6.47 10.62 -16.50
N GLY A 670 -5.50 10.03 -15.78
CA GLY A 670 -5.47 9.97 -14.33
C GLY A 670 -6.37 8.87 -13.77
N ILE A 671 -6.71 8.98 -12.49
CA ILE A 671 -7.50 8.00 -11.73
C ILE A 671 -8.93 7.89 -12.32
N PRO A 672 -9.34 6.71 -12.86
CA PRO A 672 -10.68 6.53 -13.39
C PRO A 672 -11.74 6.61 -12.27
N PRO A 673 -12.89 7.28 -12.48
CA PRO A 673 -13.93 7.30 -11.47
C PRO A 673 -14.63 5.93 -11.40
N ILE A 674 -15.12 5.49 -10.24
CA ILE A 674 -15.72 4.16 -10.07
C ILE A 674 -16.89 3.87 -11.05
N GLU A 675 -17.61 4.91 -11.49
CA GLU A 675 -18.65 4.80 -12.52
C GLU A 675 -18.15 4.44 -13.93
N SER A 676 -16.84 4.49 -14.20
CA SER A 676 -16.26 4.05 -15.48
C SER A 676 -15.94 2.56 -15.52
N ARG A 677 -16.15 1.82 -14.42
CA ARG A 677 -15.97 0.36 -14.36
C ARG A 677 -16.67 -0.34 -15.53
N THR A 678 -15.90 -1.13 -16.27
CA THR A 678 -16.43 -2.01 -17.32
C THR A 678 -16.51 -3.46 -16.84
N VAL A 679 -17.01 -4.35 -17.69
CA VAL A 679 -16.88 -5.80 -17.46
C VAL A 679 -15.38 -6.11 -17.42
N ALA A 680 -14.94 -6.79 -16.36
CA ALA A 680 -13.53 -7.12 -16.18
C ALA A 680 -13.04 -8.05 -17.29
N PRO A 681 -11.81 -7.89 -17.78
CA PRO A 681 -11.31 -8.75 -18.86
C PRO A 681 -11.27 -10.24 -18.52
N GLY A 682 -11.06 -10.59 -17.25
CA GLY A 682 -11.08 -11.97 -16.76
C GLY A 682 -12.47 -12.55 -16.47
N TYR A 683 -13.50 -11.70 -16.34
CA TYR A 683 -14.83 -12.12 -15.91
C TYR A 683 -15.52 -13.00 -16.95
N SER A 684 -16.12 -14.13 -16.58
CA SER A 684 -16.96 -14.95 -17.47
C SER A 684 -18.31 -15.28 -16.84
N GLU A 685 -19.38 -15.29 -17.65
CA GLU A 685 -20.67 -15.80 -17.18
C GLU A 685 -20.63 -17.33 -17.15
N ILE A 686 -20.18 -17.88 -16.03
CA ILE A 686 -20.10 -19.32 -15.82
C ILE A 686 -21.49 -19.89 -15.51
N THR A 687 -21.86 -20.98 -16.18
CA THR A 687 -23.01 -21.79 -15.79
C THR A 687 -22.63 -23.24 -15.59
N ILE A 688 -23.05 -23.80 -14.47
CA ILE A 688 -22.76 -25.19 -14.08
C ILE A 688 -24.10 -25.93 -14.01
N SER A 689 -24.25 -27.01 -14.77
CA SER A 689 -25.40 -27.89 -14.65
C SER A 689 -25.51 -28.44 -13.21
N LYS A 690 -26.71 -28.85 -12.80
CA LYS A 690 -26.87 -29.48 -11.49
C LYS A 690 -26.09 -30.81 -11.46
N PRO A 691 -25.10 -31.01 -10.55
CA PRO A 691 -24.30 -32.23 -10.54
C PRO A 691 -25.16 -33.48 -10.39
N VAL A 692 -24.85 -34.53 -11.13
CA VAL A 692 -25.47 -35.84 -10.99
C VAL A 692 -24.56 -36.70 -10.13
N ILE A 693 -25.06 -37.13 -8.97
CA ILE A 693 -24.31 -37.92 -7.98
C ILE A 693 -24.81 -39.36 -8.00
N THR A 694 -23.90 -40.32 -8.24
CA THR A 694 -24.24 -41.75 -8.31
C THR A 694 -23.30 -42.60 -7.47
N PRO A 695 -23.79 -43.39 -6.49
CA PRO A 695 -25.17 -43.42 -5.99
C PRO A 695 -25.54 -42.15 -5.21
N GLY A 696 -26.83 -41.81 -5.14
CA GLY A 696 -27.33 -40.66 -4.36
C GLY A 696 -27.34 -40.87 -2.84
N SER A 697 -26.94 -42.07 -2.36
CA SER A 697 -26.73 -42.37 -0.96
C SER A 697 -25.58 -43.35 -0.78
N VAL A 698 -24.81 -43.17 0.29
CA VAL A 698 -23.65 -43.99 0.66
C VAL A 698 -23.63 -44.27 2.15
N THR A 699 -22.73 -45.13 2.61
CA THR A 699 -22.49 -45.34 4.05
C THR A 699 -21.14 -44.72 4.43
N ALA A 700 -20.97 -44.31 5.69
CA ALA A 700 -19.69 -43.75 6.16
C ALA A 700 -18.46 -44.66 5.91
N ASN A 701 -18.67 -45.98 5.84
CA ASN A 701 -17.60 -46.97 5.59
C ASN A 701 -17.33 -47.25 4.10
N ASN A 702 -18.17 -46.75 3.20
CA ASN A 702 -17.97 -46.86 1.75
C ASN A 702 -18.55 -45.61 1.05
N PRO A 703 -17.89 -44.45 1.20
CA PRO A 703 -18.43 -43.16 0.78
C PRO A 703 -18.10 -42.81 -0.69
N LYS A 704 -18.05 -43.83 -1.56
CA LYS A 704 -17.66 -43.68 -2.97
C LYS A 704 -18.84 -43.27 -3.84
N ILE A 705 -18.63 -42.23 -4.64
CA ILE A 705 -19.59 -41.69 -5.61
C ILE A 705 -18.91 -41.35 -6.92
N ASN A 706 -19.70 -41.26 -7.99
CA ASN A 706 -19.33 -40.65 -9.25
C ASN A 706 -20.10 -39.33 -9.40
N ILE A 707 -19.43 -38.31 -9.93
CA ILE A 707 -19.94 -36.95 -10.08
C ILE A 707 -19.88 -36.58 -11.56
N GLN A 708 -21.02 -36.18 -12.12
CA GLN A 708 -21.11 -35.67 -13.48
C GLN A 708 -21.71 -34.28 -13.53
N ALA A 709 -21.10 -33.36 -14.28
CA ALA A 709 -21.62 -32.01 -14.49
C ALA A 709 -21.06 -31.40 -15.79
N ASP A 710 -21.88 -30.59 -16.45
CA ASP A 710 -21.48 -29.74 -17.57
C ASP A 710 -21.21 -28.31 -17.09
N ILE A 711 -20.09 -27.73 -17.54
CA ILE A 711 -19.70 -26.35 -17.27
C ILE A 711 -19.64 -25.60 -18.61
N ASN A 712 -20.32 -24.44 -18.69
CA ASN A 712 -20.21 -23.51 -19.81
C ASN A 712 -19.54 -22.23 -19.33
N GLY A 713 -18.65 -21.69 -20.17
CA GLY A 713 -17.86 -20.49 -19.87
C GLY A 713 -16.55 -20.50 -20.67
N ASP A 714 -16.05 -19.32 -21.03
CA ASP A 714 -14.88 -19.16 -21.91
C ASP A 714 -13.57 -18.82 -21.17
N ARG A 715 -13.64 -18.19 -19.98
CA ARG A 715 -12.49 -17.86 -19.12
C ARG A 715 -12.59 -18.60 -17.78
N ILE A 716 -12.21 -19.87 -17.78
CA ILE A 716 -12.17 -20.71 -16.57
C ILE A 716 -10.71 -20.79 -16.12
N ALA A 717 -10.42 -20.27 -14.93
CA ALA A 717 -9.09 -20.38 -14.31
C ALA A 717 -8.94 -21.74 -13.63
N TYR A 718 -9.83 -22.03 -12.69
CA TYR A 718 -9.79 -23.25 -11.89
C TYR A 718 -11.18 -23.85 -11.71
N ILE A 719 -11.23 -25.17 -11.61
CA ILE A 719 -12.43 -25.92 -11.24
C ILE A 719 -12.16 -26.59 -9.90
N TYR A 720 -13.12 -26.51 -8.98
CA TYR A 720 -13.03 -27.06 -7.63
C TYR A 720 -14.04 -28.15 -7.39
N LEU A 721 -13.65 -29.13 -6.58
CA LEU A 721 -14.55 -30.07 -5.95
C LEU A 721 -14.83 -29.62 -4.51
N ILE A 722 -16.10 -29.59 -4.13
CA ILE A 722 -16.51 -29.10 -2.81
C ILE A 722 -17.48 -30.07 -2.17
N SER A 723 -17.27 -30.35 -0.89
CA SER A 723 -18.23 -31.06 -0.05
C SER A 723 -18.64 -30.18 1.11
N LEU A 724 -19.95 -30.07 1.33
CA LEU A 724 -20.53 -29.34 2.46
C LEU A 724 -21.34 -30.29 3.34
N TYR A 725 -21.22 -30.16 4.66
CA TYR A 725 -22.07 -30.87 5.61
C TYR A 725 -23.17 -29.95 6.14
N ARG A 726 -24.43 -30.37 6.03
CA ARG A 726 -25.56 -29.55 6.46
C ARG A 726 -25.87 -29.73 7.93
N VAL A 727 -25.92 -28.61 8.66
CA VAL A 727 -26.45 -28.53 10.03
C VAL A 727 -27.55 -27.48 10.07
N GLU A 728 -28.80 -27.93 10.12
CA GLU A 728 -30.00 -27.08 10.09
C GLU A 728 -30.02 -26.16 8.85
N ASN A 729 -29.75 -24.86 9.05
CA ASN A 729 -29.71 -23.82 8.02
C ASN A 729 -28.29 -23.36 7.66
N ARG A 730 -27.27 -24.09 8.13
CA ARG A 730 -25.86 -23.80 7.91
C ARG A 730 -25.19 -24.95 7.17
N PHE A 731 -24.17 -24.64 6.40
CA PHE A 731 -23.39 -25.59 5.61
C PHE A 731 -21.92 -25.44 5.99
N LEU A 732 -21.36 -26.45 6.64
CA LEU A 732 -19.95 -26.50 6.99
C LEU A 732 -19.15 -26.92 5.76
N PHE A 733 -18.11 -26.16 5.41
CA PHE A 733 -17.13 -26.61 4.44
C PHE A 733 -16.41 -27.83 4.99
N TYR A 734 -16.40 -28.90 4.20
CA TYR A 734 -15.97 -30.21 4.66
C TYR A 734 -14.76 -30.72 3.84
N GLN A 735 -14.75 -30.43 2.55
CA GLN A 735 -13.60 -30.64 1.65
C GLN A 735 -13.64 -29.59 0.54
N PHE A 736 -12.48 -29.07 0.15
CA PHE A 736 -12.30 -28.10 -0.93
C PHE A 736 -10.96 -28.42 -1.62
N ASP A 737 -10.98 -28.72 -2.92
CA ASP A 737 -9.79 -29.14 -3.67
C ASP A 737 -9.92 -28.82 -5.16
N TYR A 738 -8.79 -28.75 -5.88
CA TYR A 738 -8.76 -28.58 -7.33
C TYR A 738 -9.24 -29.85 -8.05
N ILE A 739 -10.01 -29.65 -9.12
CA ILE A 739 -10.19 -30.65 -10.17
C ILE A 739 -9.07 -30.43 -11.18
N LEU A 740 -8.23 -31.45 -11.33
CA LEU A 740 -7.11 -31.43 -12.27
C LEU A 740 -7.58 -31.19 -13.71
N GLY A 741 -6.75 -30.47 -14.47
CA GLY A 741 -6.92 -30.27 -15.91
C GLY A 741 -6.94 -31.59 -16.68
N ASP A 742 -7.52 -31.57 -17.90
CA ASP A 742 -7.41 -32.70 -18.82
C ASP A 742 -5.97 -32.85 -19.36
N ASP A 743 -5.23 -31.74 -19.34
CA ASP A 743 -3.79 -31.64 -19.54
C ASP A 743 -3.25 -30.56 -18.59
N ASN A 744 -1.94 -30.51 -18.41
CA ASN A 744 -1.28 -29.46 -17.64
C ASN A 744 -0.27 -28.74 -18.54
N LEU A 745 -0.28 -27.41 -18.49
CA LEU A 745 0.66 -26.57 -19.21
C LEU A 745 1.75 -26.11 -18.23
N ASP A 746 2.96 -25.93 -18.73
CA ASP A 746 4.15 -25.58 -17.95
C ASP A 746 4.88 -24.45 -18.69
N VAL A 747 5.08 -23.33 -17.99
CA VAL A 747 5.87 -22.19 -18.46
C VAL A 747 6.91 -21.89 -17.40
N ASN A 748 8.16 -22.26 -17.70
CA ASN A 748 9.31 -22.08 -16.80
C ASN A 748 9.09 -22.67 -15.40
N GLY A 749 8.43 -23.83 -15.30
CA GLY A 749 8.16 -24.54 -14.05
C GLY A 749 6.87 -24.10 -13.35
N VAL A 750 6.20 -23.04 -13.81
CA VAL A 750 4.87 -22.66 -13.32
C VAL A 750 3.82 -23.49 -14.07
N VAL A 751 3.08 -24.31 -13.33
CA VAL A 751 2.13 -25.28 -13.91
C VAL A 751 0.69 -24.85 -13.67
N TYR A 752 -0.14 -24.94 -14.71
CA TYR A 752 -1.55 -24.55 -14.66
C TYR A 752 -2.44 -25.49 -15.50
N PRO A 753 -3.75 -25.58 -15.20
CA PRO A 753 -4.64 -26.54 -15.83
C PRO A 753 -5.02 -26.14 -17.27
N PHE A 754 -5.14 -27.14 -18.14
CA PHE A 754 -5.87 -27.01 -19.39
C PHE A 754 -7.16 -27.84 -19.34
N TYR A 755 -8.31 -27.15 -19.42
CA TYR A 755 -9.62 -27.79 -19.47
C TYR A 755 -10.12 -27.91 -20.90
N ARG A 756 -10.20 -29.15 -21.40
CA ARG A 756 -10.76 -29.44 -22.72
C ARG A 756 -12.26 -29.14 -22.72
N ARG A 757 -12.69 -28.41 -23.76
CA ARG A 757 -14.10 -28.04 -23.98
C ARG A 757 -14.57 -28.54 -25.34
N ASP A 758 -15.56 -29.41 -25.32
CA ASP A 758 -16.22 -29.91 -26.53
C ASP A 758 -17.44 -29.02 -26.83
N ASP A 759 -17.46 -28.37 -28.00
CA ASP A 759 -18.48 -27.38 -28.38
C ASP A 759 -18.69 -26.26 -27.34
N GLY A 760 -17.63 -25.87 -26.63
CA GLY A 760 -17.64 -24.83 -25.60
C GLY A 760 -18.04 -25.31 -24.19
N VAL A 761 -18.26 -26.62 -24.01
CA VAL A 761 -18.67 -27.22 -22.74
C VAL A 761 -17.54 -28.06 -22.15
N LYS A 762 -17.20 -27.85 -20.88
CA LYS A 762 -16.36 -28.77 -20.11
C LYS A 762 -17.25 -29.81 -19.44
N HIS A 763 -17.05 -31.08 -19.80
CA HIS A 763 -17.70 -32.22 -19.17
C HIS A 763 -16.85 -32.71 -17.99
N VAL A 764 -17.43 -32.70 -16.79
CA VAL A 764 -16.86 -33.31 -15.58
C VAL A 764 -17.45 -34.71 -15.44
N ASP A 765 -16.58 -35.72 -15.28
CA ASP A 765 -16.92 -37.09 -14.90
C ASP A 765 -15.81 -37.62 -13.98
N LEU A 766 -16.09 -37.68 -12.69
CA LEU A 766 -15.11 -37.90 -11.62
C LEU A 766 -15.58 -38.98 -10.65
N ASP A 767 -14.76 -39.99 -10.42
CA ASP A 767 -14.89 -40.88 -9.27
C ASP A 767 -14.30 -40.21 -8.03
N PHE A 768 -15.09 -40.12 -6.95
CA PHE A 768 -14.75 -39.42 -5.72
C PHE A 768 -15.10 -40.26 -4.49
N GLU A 769 -14.24 -40.21 -3.48
CA GLU A 769 -14.48 -40.81 -2.17
C GLU A 769 -14.62 -39.68 -1.15
N LEU A 770 -15.85 -39.46 -0.63
CA LEU A 770 -16.10 -38.39 0.34
C LEU A 770 -15.25 -38.62 1.59
N SER A 771 -14.49 -37.60 1.97
CA SER A 771 -13.56 -37.64 3.08
C SER A 771 -13.56 -36.32 3.85
N ALA A 772 -13.14 -36.35 5.12
CA ALA A 772 -12.81 -35.15 5.87
C ALA A 772 -11.30 -35.05 5.97
N THR A 773 -10.78 -33.84 5.80
CA THR A 773 -9.41 -33.51 6.17
C THR A 773 -9.37 -33.02 7.61
N GLY A 774 -8.27 -33.27 8.30
CA GLY A 774 -8.05 -32.74 9.63
C GLY A 774 -6.56 -32.68 9.94
N VAL A 775 -6.23 -32.06 11.05
CA VAL A 775 -4.86 -31.85 11.50
C VAL A 775 -4.63 -32.69 12.75
N GLN A 776 -3.50 -33.39 12.82
CA GLN A 776 -3.14 -34.25 13.94
C GLN A 776 -1.83 -33.81 14.61
N SER A 777 -1.80 -33.89 15.94
CA SER A 777 -0.61 -33.70 16.78
C SER A 777 -0.02 -35.03 17.28
N GLY A 778 -0.30 -36.13 16.57
CA GLY A 778 0.10 -37.50 16.92
C GLY A 778 -0.91 -38.22 17.83
N GLU A 779 -1.31 -37.63 18.96
CA GLU A 779 -2.29 -38.23 19.89
C GLU A 779 -3.72 -37.70 19.68
N THR A 780 -3.83 -36.47 19.19
CA THR A 780 -5.11 -35.77 18.99
C THR A 780 -5.28 -35.46 17.50
N VAL A 781 -6.52 -35.48 17.01
CA VAL A 781 -6.85 -35.00 15.67
C VAL A 781 -7.99 -34.02 15.79
N ALA A 782 -7.78 -32.82 15.26
CA ALA A 782 -8.75 -31.77 15.11
C ALA A 782 -9.32 -31.81 13.69
N PHE A 783 -10.64 -31.65 13.56
CA PHE A 783 -11.21 -31.26 12.28
C PHE A 783 -10.74 -29.83 11.97
N ALA A 784 -10.33 -29.60 10.72
CA ALA A 784 -9.97 -28.30 10.19
C ALA A 784 -10.35 -28.27 8.71
N VAL A 785 -10.87 -27.13 8.24
CA VAL A 785 -11.07 -26.90 6.82
C VAL A 785 -9.71 -26.61 6.20
N ILE A 786 -9.35 -27.40 5.19
CA ILE A 786 -8.10 -27.27 4.48
C ILE A 786 -8.38 -26.76 3.07
N GLU A 787 -7.66 -25.72 2.64
CA GLU A 787 -7.81 -25.04 1.36
C GLU A 787 -6.54 -25.25 0.52
N PRO A 788 -6.64 -25.52 -0.79
CA PRO A 788 -5.48 -25.60 -1.66
C PRO A 788 -5.03 -24.18 -2.03
N GLU A 789 -3.74 -23.91 -1.93
CA GLU A 789 -3.16 -22.57 -2.14
C GLU A 789 -2.51 -22.41 -3.52
N ALA A 790 -2.00 -23.51 -4.08
CA ALA A 790 -1.37 -23.53 -5.39
C ALA A 790 -1.78 -24.78 -6.15
N TYR A 791 -1.98 -24.64 -7.46
CA TYR A 791 -2.28 -25.77 -8.33
C TYR A 791 -1.03 -26.64 -8.52
N GLY A 792 -1.11 -27.92 -8.15
CA GLY A 792 -0.05 -28.91 -8.37
C GLY A 792 -0.39 -29.91 -9.48
N ILE A 793 0.62 -30.52 -10.10
CA ILE A 793 0.43 -31.58 -11.11
C ILE A 793 -0.09 -32.86 -10.43
N THR A 794 0.29 -33.06 -9.17
CA THR A 794 -0.17 -34.15 -8.33
C THR A 794 -0.75 -33.64 -6.99
N PRO A 795 -1.63 -34.41 -6.33
CA PRO A 795 -2.02 -34.15 -4.94
C PRO A 795 -0.81 -34.11 -3.97
N ASP A 796 0.30 -34.71 -4.38
CA ASP A 796 1.57 -34.69 -3.65
C ASP A 796 2.40 -33.42 -3.85
N GLU A 797 2.02 -32.54 -4.76
CA GLU A 797 2.67 -31.24 -5.00
C GLU A 797 1.77 -30.06 -4.59
N THR A 798 0.50 -30.33 -4.27
CA THR A 798 -0.45 -29.28 -3.89
C THR A 798 -0.13 -28.77 -2.50
N ILE A 799 0.01 -27.45 -2.39
CA ILE A 799 0.16 -26.75 -1.13
C ILE A 799 -1.22 -26.58 -0.52
N TYR A 800 -1.36 -26.94 0.75
CA TYR A 800 -2.60 -26.78 1.49
C TYR A 800 -2.41 -25.85 2.68
N SER A 801 -3.48 -25.18 3.09
CA SER A 801 -3.46 -24.35 4.29
C SER A 801 -4.71 -24.53 5.16
N ALA A 802 -4.60 -24.12 6.42
CA ALA A 802 -5.71 -23.98 7.35
C ALA A 802 -5.73 -22.57 7.94
N LYS A 803 -6.89 -21.90 7.90
CA LYS A 803 -7.11 -20.62 8.58
C LYS A 803 -7.29 -20.83 10.08
N GLY A 804 -6.80 -19.89 10.88
CA GLY A 804 -6.94 -19.99 12.32
C GLY A 804 -6.38 -18.79 13.07
N PHE A 805 -6.19 -19.01 14.36
CA PHE A 805 -5.43 -18.11 15.21
C PHE A 805 -4.30 -18.86 15.87
N TYR A 806 -3.10 -18.29 15.82
CA TYR A 806 -2.01 -18.68 16.70
C TYR A 806 -2.20 -18.04 18.07
N ILE A 807 -1.98 -18.82 19.14
CA ILE A 807 -2.14 -18.38 20.51
C ILE A 807 -0.88 -18.72 21.30
N SER A 808 -0.13 -17.70 21.70
CA SER A 808 1.05 -17.84 22.56
C SER A 808 0.65 -18.34 23.94
N ALA A 809 1.32 -19.38 24.43
CA ALA A 809 1.13 -19.91 25.78
C ALA A 809 1.78 -19.02 26.86
N GLU A 810 2.77 -18.23 26.45
CA GLU A 810 3.53 -17.34 27.33
C GLU A 810 2.78 -16.03 27.57
N THR A 811 2.37 -15.34 26.49
CA THR A 811 1.73 -14.02 26.56
C THR A 811 0.19 -14.12 26.55
N GLY A 812 -0.37 -15.19 25.98
CA GLY A 812 -1.80 -15.30 25.70
C GLY A 812 -2.27 -14.51 24.48
N GLN A 813 -1.34 -13.88 23.74
CA GLN A 813 -1.63 -13.13 22.52
C GLN A 813 -2.22 -14.04 21.45
N LYS A 814 -3.22 -13.51 20.73
CA LYS A 814 -3.97 -14.23 19.70
C LYS A 814 -3.80 -13.51 18.37
N ILE A 815 -3.07 -14.14 17.46
CA ILE A 815 -2.67 -13.58 16.17
C ILE A 815 -3.48 -14.29 15.08
N SER A 816 -4.08 -13.55 14.14
CA SER A 816 -4.69 -14.15 12.95
C SER A 816 -3.59 -14.86 12.17
N ALA A 817 -3.81 -16.11 11.79
CA ALA A 817 -2.73 -16.90 11.18
C ALA A 817 -3.25 -17.93 10.18
N ARG A 818 -2.37 -18.30 9.25
CA ARG A 818 -2.59 -19.38 8.30
C ARG A 818 -1.49 -20.41 8.44
N MET A 819 -1.88 -21.67 8.62
CA MET A 819 -0.97 -22.80 8.78
C MET A 819 -0.84 -23.53 7.45
N TYR A 820 0.38 -23.70 6.95
CA TYR A 820 0.65 -24.34 5.68
C TYR A 820 1.17 -25.77 5.84
N PHE A 821 0.74 -26.64 4.93
CA PHE A 821 1.12 -28.04 4.82
C PHE A 821 1.69 -28.28 3.42
N TYR A 822 2.93 -28.79 3.35
CA TYR A 822 3.56 -29.16 2.09
C TYR A 822 3.67 -30.67 1.98
N ASN A 823 3.18 -31.20 0.87
CA ASN A 823 3.23 -32.62 0.62
C ASN A 823 4.61 -32.96 0.00
N TYR A 824 5.40 -33.74 0.74
CA TYR A 824 6.57 -34.45 0.23
C TYR A 824 6.48 -35.91 0.74
N GLY A 825 5.27 -36.47 0.72
CA GLY A 825 4.96 -37.82 1.20
C GLY A 825 4.54 -37.94 2.67
N ASP A 826 4.73 -36.91 3.50
CA ASP A 826 4.46 -36.99 4.96
C ASP A 826 3.39 -36.02 5.50
N ASN A 827 2.88 -35.10 4.66
CA ASN A 827 1.80 -34.15 5.00
C ASN A 827 2.05 -33.31 6.28
N GLU A 828 3.32 -33.03 6.59
CA GLU A 828 3.67 -32.27 7.79
C GLU A 828 3.35 -30.78 7.62
N MET A 829 2.95 -30.15 8.72
CA MET A 829 2.91 -28.70 8.86
C MET A 829 4.34 -28.18 8.71
N ARG A 830 4.45 -27.05 8.02
CA ARG A 830 5.75 -26.54 7.59
C ARG A 830 6.04 -25.18 8.16
N ASN A 831 5.12 -24.26 7.96
CA ASN A 831 5.19 -22.93 8.57
C ASN A 831 3.78 -22.43 8.89
N ILE A 832 3.76 -21.43 9.76
CA ILE A 832 2.57 -20.66 10.11
C ILE A 832 2.90 -19.22 9.74
N VAL A 833 2.03 -18.56 8.99
CA VAL A 833 2.18 -17.14 8.71
C VAL A 833 1.16 -16.39 9.54
N GLY A 834 1.64 -15.51 10.41
CA GLY A 834 0.85 -14.54 11.17
C GLY A 834 0.56 -13.30 10.33
N TYR A 835 -0.55 -12.63 10.61
CA TYR A 835 -0.95 -11.39 9.98
C TYR A 835 -0.96 -10.26 11.03
N PHE A 836 -0.04 -9.31 10.88
CA PHE A 836 0.20 -8.17 11.76
C PHE A 836 -0.33 -6.88 11.12
N GLY A 837 -0.64 -5.86 11.90
CA GLY A 837 -1.29 -4.64 11.41
C GLY A 837 -2.79 -4.79 11.06
N SER A 838 -3.28 -4.03 10.07
CA SER A 838 -4.73 -3.93 9.78
C SER A 838 -5.03 -3.66 8.31
N LYS A 839 -6.19 -4.14 7.79
CA LYS A 839 -6.60 -3.93 6.38
C LYS A 839 -6.63 -2.45 5.93
N GLU A 840 -6.80 -1.51 6.87
CA GLU A 840 -6.83 -0.08 6.56
C GLU A 840 -5.43 0.51 6.31
N HIS A 841 -4.39 -0.09 6.90
CA HIS A 841 -3.03 0.43 6.91
C HIS A 841 -2.02 -0.46 6.18
N GLY A 842 -2.40 -1.71 5.92
CA GLY A 842 -1.50 -2.76 5.44
C GLY A 842 -1.50 -3.90 6.44
N ILE A 843 -1.47 -5.12 5.92
CA ILE A 843 -1.25 -6.32 6.73
C ILE A 843 0.14 -6.83 6.42
N ALA A 844 0.93 -7.02 7.45
CA ALA A 844 2.28 -7.55 7.38
C ALA A 844 2.23 -9.05 7.66
N PRO A 845 2.55 -9.92 6.68
CA PRO A 845 2.77 -11.32 6.98
C PRO A 845 4.16 -11.54 7.57
N SER A 846 4.26 -12.47 8.52
CA SER A 846 5.54 -13.02 8.95
C SER A 846 5.40 -14.46 9.43
N GLU A 847 6.46 -15.24 9.26
CA GLU A 847 6.52 -16.60 9.76
C GLU A 847 6.53 -16.60 11.30
N ILE A 848 5.59 -17.34 11.88
CA ILE A 848 5.54 -17.61 13.31
C ILE A 848 6.25 -18.94 13.56
N THR A 849 7.26 -18.92 14.43
CA THR A 849 7.88 -20.15 14.91
C THR A 849 7.20 -20.63 16.21
N PRO A 850 6.39 -21.71 16.18
CA PRO A 850 5.58 -22.10 17.32
C PRO A 850 6.41 -22.76 18.44
N LYS A 851 6.23 -22.33 19.70
CA LYS A 851 6.85 -22.93 20.87
C LYS A 851 5.96 -24.03 21.47
N LYS A 852 6.58 -24.94 22.23
CA LYS A 852 5.86 -26.00 22.94
C LYS A 852 4.87 -25.40 23.95
N GLY A 853 3.60 -25.80 23.85
CA GLY A 853 2.52 -25.31 24.70
C GLY A 853 1.62 -24.28 24.01
N ASP A 854 2.11 -23.62 22.96
CA ASP A 854 1.30 -22.71 22.14
C ASP A 854 0.14 -23.46 21.48
N GLN A 855 -0.86 -22.74 21.00
CA GLN A 855 -2.04 -23.34 20.39
C GLN A 855 -2.31 -22.78 19.00
N PHE A 856 -2.82 -23.63 18.13
CA PHE A 856 -3.48 -23.19 16.91
C PHE A 856 -4.97 -23.48 17.03
N GLN A 857 -5.77 -22.41 17.03
CA GLN A 857 -7.23 -22.46 17.03
C GLN A 857 -7.71 -22.41 15.58
N PHE A 858 -8.15 -23.53 15.03
CA PHE A 858 -8.66 -23.58 13.65
C PHE A 858 -9.97 -22.80 13.53
N LEU A 859 -10.19 -22.24 12.34
CA LEU A 859 -11.46 -21.63 11.96
C LEU A 859 -12.24 -22.59 11.06
N ASP A 860 -13.49 -22.85 11.42
CA ASP A 860 -14.44 -23.55 10.56
C ASP A 860 -15.07 -22.54 9.60
N THR A 861 -15.03 -22.83 8.31
CA THR A 861 -15.71 -22.04 7.28
C THR A 861 -17.14 -22.55 7.10
N TRP A 862 -18.11 -21.65 7.28
CA TRP A 862 -19.53 -21.96 7.13
C TRP A 862 -20.20 -21.04 6.12
N TRP A 863 -21.09 -21.61 5.32
CA TRP A 863 -22.14 -20.85 4.65
C TRP A 863 -23.41 -20.83 5.48
N VAL A 864 -23.79 -19.63 5.89
CA VAL A 864 -24.99 -19.38 6.68
C VAL A 864 -26.04 -18.74 5.80
N ARG A 865 -27.27 -19.26 5.85
CA ARG A 865 -28.38 -18.66 5.13
C ARG A 865 -28.93 -17.44 5.90
N ASP A 866 -28.90 -16.27 5.29
CA ASP A 866 -29.49 -15.05 5.85
C ASP A 866 -31.04 -15.09 5.82
N GLU A 867 -31.69 -14.08 6.41
CA GLU A 867 -33.16 -13.98 6.46
C GLU A 867 -33.82 -13.88 5.07
N ASN A 868 -33.08 -13.43 4.06
CA ASN A 868 -33.53 -13.32 2.67
C ASN A 868 -33.27 -14.60 1.86
N GLY A 869 -32.58 -15.58 2.44
CA GLY A 869 -32.24 -16.83 1.80
C GLY A 869 -30.88 -16.84 1.09
N ASN A 870 -30.09 -15.77 1.15
CA ASN A 870 -28.75 -15.71 0.58
C ASN A 870 -27.76 -16.47 1.46
N LEU A 871 -26.70 -17.02 0.89
CA LEU A 871 -25.60 -17.62 1.64
C LEU A 871 -24.52 -16.57 1.88
N THR A 872 -24.01 -16.51 3.10
CA THR A 872 -22.87 -15.66 3.48
C THR A 872 -21.79 -16.51 4.12
N ASP A 873 -20.54 -16.22 3.79
CA ASP A 873 -19.38 -16.77 4.49
C ASP A 873 -19.36 -16.32 5.95
N SER A 874 -19.02 -17.25 6.84
CA SER A 874 -18.87 -16.99 8.26
C SER A 874 -17.81 -17.92 8.82
N LEU A 875 -16.80 -17.34 9.44
CA LEU A 875 -15.76 -18.07 10.15
C LEU A 875 -16.17 -18.21 11.62
N TYR A 876 -16.07 -19.42 12.15
CA TYR A 876 -16.32 -19.72 13.56
C TYR A 876 -15.12 -20.43 14.15
N GLU A 877 -14.82 -20.19 15.43
CA GLU A 877 -13.78 -20.96 16.13
C GLU A 877 -14.17 -22.44 16.19
N GLY A 878 -13.34 -23.25 15.52
CA GLY A 878 -13.45 -24.71 15.48
C GLY A 878 -12.69 -25.37 16.62
N ASN A 879 -12.00 -26.47 16.32
CA ASN A 879 -11.14 -27.15 17.29
C ASN A 879 -9.80 -26.42 17.45
N SER A 880 -9.11 -26.63 18.58
CA SER A 880 -7.72 -26.21 18.76
C SER A 880 -6.80 -27.41 18.95
N LEU A 881 -5.53 -27.23 18.58
CA LEU A 881 -4.44 -28.15 18.91
C LEU A 881 -3.33 -27.39 19.64
N THR A 882 -2.71 -28.07 20.59
CA THR A 882 -1.54 -27.56 21.31
C THR A 882 -0.27 -28.12 20.68
N PHE A 883 0.72 -27.25 20.43
CA PHE A 883 2.03 -27.65 19.93
C PHE A 883 2.77 -28.48 20.98
N GLY A 884 3.13 -29.71 20.60
CA GLY A 884 3.82 -30.69 21.43
C GLY A 884 5.29 -30.87 21.00
N ASP A 885 5.81 -32.09 21.06
CA ASP A 885 7.20 -32.43 20.64
C ASP A 885 7.30 -32.92 19.18
N LYS A 886 6.20 -32.83 18.41
CA LYS A 886 6.16 -33.24 17.00
C LYS A 886 5.38 -32.22 16.18
N PRO A 887 5.78 -31.98 14.91
CA PRO A 887 5.02 -31.13 14.01
C PRO A 887 3.63 -31.72 13.76
N PHE A 888 2.67 -30.83 13.51
CA PHE A 888 1.35 -31.26 13.09
C PHE A 888 1.42 -31.92 11.72
N LYS A 889 0.46 -32.80 11.41
CA LYS A 889 0.29 -33.36 10.07
C LYS A 889 -1.14 -33.18 9.62
N GLN A 890 -1.35 -32.81 8.36
CA GLN A 890 -2.67 -32.95 7.76
C GLN A 890 -2.91 -34.40 7.34
N GLY A 891 -4.17 -34.76 7.10
CA GLY A 891 -4.50 -36.00 6.42
C GLY A 891 -5.99 -36.30 6.43
N ILE A 892 -6.35 -37.38 5.76
CA ILE A 892 -7.73 -37.87 5.74
C ILE A 892 -8.05 -38.47 7.11
N VAL A 893 -9.13 -37.98 7.71
CA VAL A 893 -9.60 -38.40 9.02
C VAL A 893 -10.97 -39.03 8.86
N SER A 894 -11.00 -40.28 8.39
CA SER A 894 -12.22 -41.04 8.07
C SER A 894 -13.23 -41.14 9.22
N ARG A 895 -12.78 -40.98 10.48
CA ARG A 895 -13.65 -40.92 11.66
C ARG A 895 -14.59 -39.71 11.73
N PHE A 896 -14.41 -38.71 10.87
CA PHE A 896 -15.26 -37.51 10.86
C PHE A 896 -16.41 -37.57 9.86
N ILE A 897 -16.57 -38.65 9.09
CA ILE A 897 -17.74 -38.81 8.20
C ILE A 897 -18.99 -39.10 9.04
N TYR A 898 -19.74 -38.05 9.35
CA TYR A 898 -20.97 -38.14 10.12
C TYR A 898 -22.15 -38.58 9.23
N PRO A 899 -23.03 -39.47 9.70
CA PRO A 899 -24.33 -39.68 9.04
C PRO A 899 -25.08 -38.35 8.92
N GLY A 900 -25.72 -38.13 7.77
CA GLY A 900 -26.44 -36.89 7.51
C GLY A 900 -26.53 -36.51 6.04
N GLU A 901 -26.92 -35.27 5.81
CA GLU A 901 -27.09 -34.70 4.48
C GLU A 901 -25.85 -33.89 4.10
N PHE A 902 -25.14 -34.34 3.08
CA PHE A 902 -24.05 -33.63 2.43
C PHE A 902 -24.53 -32.97 1.14
N TYR A 903 -23.82 -31.93 0.73
CA TYR A 903 -23.98 -31.30 -0.58
C TYR A 903 -22.65 -31.39 -1.30
N ILE A 904 -22.62 -32.14 -2.39
CA ILE A 904 -21.44 -32.29 -3.24
C ILE A 904 -21.59 -31.32 -4.39
N GLY A 905 -20.56 -30.53 -4.62
CA GLY A 905 -20.60 -29.44 -5.58
C GLY A 905 -19.37 -29.34 -6.45
N ILE A 906 -19.58 -28.67 -7.57
CA ILE A 906 -18.55 -28.20 -8.48
C ILE A 906 -18.50 -26.67 -8.33
N GLY A 907 -17.31 -26.16 -8.04
CA GLY A 907 -16.97 -24.75 -8.09
C GLY A 907 -16.18 -24.43 -9.36
N VAL A 908 -16.33 -23.22 -9.88
CA VAL A 908 -15.55 -22.74 -11.01
C VAL A 908 -15.16 -21.30 -10.71
N GLU A 909 -13.87 -21.02 -10.76
CA GLU A 909 -13.30 -19.67 -10.72
C GLU A 909 -13.00 -19.20 -12.13
N ASP A 910 -13.41 -17.97 -12.44
CA ASP A 910 -13.02 -17.28 -13.67
C ASP A 910 -11.68 -16.55 -13.52
N MET A 911 -11.13 -16.03 -14.63
CA MET A 911 -9.83 -15.34 -14.64
C MET A 911 -9.83 -13.96 -13.95
N ASP A 912 -10.95 -13.58 -13.31
CA ASP A 912 -11.06 -12.38 -12.46
C ASP A 912 -11.29 -12.76 -10.99
N GLY A 913 -11.13 -14.04 -10.63
CA GLY A 913 -11.27 -14.56 -9.28
C GLY A 913 -12.72 -14.76 -8.82
N ASN A 914 -13.72 -14.66 -9.72
CA ASN A 914 -15.11 -14.86 -9.34
C ASN A 914 -15.45 -16.34 -9.29
N THR A 915 -15.98 -16.80 -8.16
CA THR A 915 -16.37 -18.20 -7.99
C THR A 915 -17.87 -18.43 -8.21
N THR A 916 -18.23 -19.42 -9.03
CA THR A 916 -19.59 -19.91 -9.22
C THR A 916 -19.70 -21.36 -8.74
N PHE A 917 -20.76 -21.71 -8.02
CA PHE A 917 -20.94 -23.05 -7.47
C PHE A 917 -22.29 -23.68 -7.84
N SER A 918 -22.30 -25.01 -7.97
CA SER A 918 -23.54 -25.81 -8.14
C SER A 918 -23.45 -27.09 -7.34
N PHE A 919 -24.54 -27.46 -6.65
CA PHE A 919 -24.56 -28.54 -5.67
C PHE A 919 -25.69 -29.53 -5.89
N SER A 920 -25.45 -30.78 -5.48
CA SER A 920 -26.46 -31.82 -5.34
C SER A 920 -26.36 -32.53 -3.99
N PRO A 921 -27.51 -32.95 -3.41
CA PRO A 921 -27.51 -33.62 -2.13
C PRO A 921 -26.96 -35.05 -2.25
N LEU A 922 -26.25 -35.47 -1.21
CA LEU A 922 -25.80 -36.84 -0.96
C LEU A 922 -26.20 -37.22 0.47
N VAL A 923 -26.86 -38.37 0.62
CA VAL A 923 -27.19 -38.88 1.96
C VAL A 923 -26.13 -39.88 2.41
N VAL A 924 -25.56 -39.66 3.59
CA VAL A 924 -24.68 -40.62 4.27
C VAL A 924 -25.48 -41.30 5.38
N GLU A 925 -25.66 -42.62 5.24
CA GLU A 925 -26.39 -43.48 6.20
C GLU A 925 -25.55 -43.91 7.41
#